data_AF-A0A349QWY9-F1
#
_entry.id   AF-A0A349QWY9-F1
#
_cell.length_a   1.000
_cell.length_b   1.000
_cell.length_c   1.000
_cell.angle_alpha   90.00
_cell.angle_beta   90.00
_cell.angle_gamma   90.00
#
_symmetry.space_group_name_H-M   'P 1'
#
loop_
_entity.id
_entity.type
_entity.pdbx_description
1 polymer ?
#
loop_
_entity_poly.entity_id
_entity_poly.type
_entity_poly.pdbx_seq_one_letter_code
_entity_poly.pdbx_strand_id
1 'polypeptide(L)'
;KTVKLKGVNRHETNPEHGKVVTREQMEAEVKLMKRANINHVRNSHYPEPAYWYYLCDKYGIYLEDEANIESHEYYYGKESLSHVPEWKNAHVARNIEMVHSTINHPAVVIWSLGNEAGPGDNFVAAYQAIKKIDTSRPVQYERNNTIVDMGSNQYPSIDWVRGAVKGTYKLKYPFHISEYSHSMGNAVGNLIDYWEAIESTNFFMGGAIWDWIDQAMYYYDKKTGERFLAYGGDFGDKPNDGTFVNNGLIFADMKPKPQYFEVKKVYQNAGVKAVDIQQGKIELFNKNYFKDLSDYQVQWSLYKDGVEVKNSAGTISAADLPTARQRKQLILPINYAQLDAGSEYFVKVQFILNTDRPWAAKGFVQMEEQLFVKAAENKPLISAVAQGGAPSLSKEGDLQVVKGDQFIAKFDNKTGSIYNLTYAGKQVIRDGEGPKLDALRAPVDNDNWAYQQWFEKGLHNLKHKVLSSNSYTKKDGTVVLAFTVESQAPYGASLLGGTSGTYTLKEHTDKPFGKDDFKFTSNQIWTIYKDGSIELSSSITSNNASVVLARLGYALQLPTEYGNYSYYGRGPINNYADRKTAQFIELHKSTVKDQFVPWPNPQNMSNNEDVRWTALTNNAGQGVVFIAKEHLSTSALDYSELELTFAPHPYQLPKSSGVHVHLDAAVTGLGGNSCGQGPPLEKDRVKAVPTAIGFIIRPIQNNDMIAKAQVATAGDAPISLARSSNGEVSIQSGNKNETVLYSLNNAKASVYKAPFDLRAGGTVTAWYQQNEKLKVTQQYTKIETIPMEVVFASSQETGEGDAKNLLDGDPSSIWHTMYSFTVAQYPHWVDFDAGSSKTIKGFTFLPRQDGPNGDIKDYKIQVSKDGKNWEDVMSGSFERNKKLKTVRFEKPVKGRYIRFTGLNSQRGDDYASGAEFAVIAE
;
A
#
# COMPACT_ATOMS: atom_id res chain seq x y z
N LYS A 1 16.74 -19.28 -26.80
CA LYS A 1 15.47 -18.53 -26.60
C LYS A 1 15.60 -17.75 -25.30
N THR A 2 14.95 -16.59 -25.17
CA THR A 2 14.94 -15.82 -23.92
C THR A 2 14.06 -16.52 -22.87
N VAL A 3 14.30 -16.23 -21.58
CA VAL A 3 13.54 -16.77 -20.45
C VAL A 3 13.30 -15.63 -19.44
N LYS A 4 12.20 -15.71 -18.69
CA LYS A 4 11.95 -14.88 -17.52
C LYS A 4 12.11 -15.72 -16.25
N LEU A 5 13.05 -15.31 -15.39
CA LEU A 5 13.30 -15.86 -14.07
C LEU A 5 12.30 -15.22 -13.09
N LYS A 6 11.29 -16.01 -12.74
CA LYS A 6 10.20 -15.71 -11.80
C LYS A 6 10.64 -16.27 -10.45
N GLY A 7 11.51 -15.53 -9.78
CA GLY A 7 12.35 -16.03 -8.71
C GLY A 7 11.85 -15.75 -7.29
N VAL A 8 12.41 -16.50 -6.35
CA VAL A 8 12.39 -16.23 -4.90
C VAL A 8 13.74 -16.63 -4.29
N ASN A 9 14.19 -15.89 -3.28
CA ASN A 9 15.33 -16.22 -2.43
C ASN A 9 14.90 -17.25 -1.38
N ARG A 10 15.74 -18.24 -1.09
CA ARG A 10 15.40 -19.30 -0.14
C ARG A 10 16.52 -19.49 0.87
N HIS A 11 16.16 -19.42 2.15
CA HIS A 11 16.98 -19.91 3.25
C HIS A 11 16.50 -21.29 3.73
N GLU A 12 17.43 -22.12 4.18
CA GLU A 12 17.11 -23.34 4.91
C GLU A 12 16.73 -23.02 6.35
N THR A 13 15.45 -23.16 6.69
CA THR A 13 14.96 -22.96 8.04
C THR A 13 13.78 -23.87 8.35
N ASN A 14 13.69 -24.30 9.60
CA ASN A 14 12.59 -25.05 10.15
C ASN A 14 12.30 -24.51 11.57
N PRO A 15 11.03 -24.20 11.90
CA PRO A 15 10.71 -23.57 13.19
C PRO A 15 11.02 -24.46 14.40
N GLU A 16 11.16 -25.78 14.22
CA GLU A 16 11.47 -26.73 15.29
C GLU A 16 12.97 -27.08 15.37
N HIS A 17 13.69 -27.09 14.25
CA HIS A 17 15.06 -27.61 14.18
C HIS A 17 16.10 -26.60 13.67
N GLY A 18 15.71 -25.34 13.45
CA GLY A 18 16.60 -24.31 12.93
C GLY A 18 17.03 -24.60 11.50
N LYS A 19 18.34 -24.66 11.23
CA LYS A 19 18.89 -24.85 9.87
C LYS A 19 18.78 -26.30 9.34
N VAL A 20 18.24 -27.24 10.10
CA VAL A 20 18.06 -28.64 9.65
C VAL A 20 16.67 -28.79 9.02
N VAL A 21 16.60 -28.76 7.69
CA VAL A 21 15.37 -28.92 6.92
C VAL A 21 15.16 -30.38 6.50
N THR A 22 13.95 -30.90 6.68
CA THR A 22 13.61 -32.29 6.30
C THR A 22 13.39 -32.43 4.79
N ARG A 23 13.53 -33.64 4.26
CA ARG A 23 13.23 -33.92 2.84
C ARG A 23 11.77 -33.65 2.51
N GLU A 24 10.88 -33.96 3.45
CA GLU A 24 9.44 -33.74 3.36
C GLU A 24 9.13 -32.24 3.24
N GLN A 25 9.81 -31.39 4.01
CA GLN A 25 9.69 -29.94 3.90
C GLN A 25 10.20 -29.44 2.55
N MET A 26 11.42 -29.83 2.12
CA MET A 26 11.94 -29.43 0.79
C MET A 26 10.99 -29.83 -0.35
N GLU A 27 10.40 -31.03 -0.28
CA GLU A 27 9.39 -31.48 -1.25
C GLU A 27 8.10 -30.67 -1.21
N ALA A 28 7.64 -30.29 -0.01
CA ALA A 28 6.46 -29.45 0.14
C ALA A 28 6.71 -28.06 -0.46
N GLU A 29 7.88 -27.48 -0.16
CA GLU A 29 8.29 -26.16 -0.63
C GLU A 29 8.39 -26.10 -2.15
N VAL A 30 9.11 -27.03 -2.81
CA VAL A 30 9.22 -27.02 -4.27
C VAL A 30 7.85 -27.15 -4.95
N LYS A 31 6.94 -27.95 -4.38
CA LYS A 31 5.56 -28.07 -4.89
C LYS A 31 4.77 -26.77 -4.71
N LEU A 32 4.92 -26.08 -3.58
CA LEU A 32 4.31 -24.77 -3.33
C LEU A 32 4.86 -23.70 -4.29
N MET A 33 6.15 -23.70 -4.59
CA MET A 33 6.75 -22.79 -5.57
C MET A 33 6.14 -22.99 -6.97
N LYS A 34 6.04 -24.25 -7.45
CA LYS A 34 5.40 -24.55 -8.74
C LYS A 34 3.94 -24.08 -8.81
N ARG A 35 3.18 -24.24 -7.71
CA ARG A 35 1.79 -23.78 -7.60
C ARG A 35 1.66 -22.24 -7.64
N ALA A 36 2.71 -21.51 -7.28
CA ALA A 36 2.80 -20.05 -7.35
C ALA A 36 3.40 -19.51 -8.66
N ASN A 37 3.54 -20.35 -9.70
CA ASN A 37 4.20 -19.96 -10.95
C ASN A 37 5.69 -19.55 -10.79
N ILE A 38 6.32 -19.85 -9.65
CA ILE A 38 7.76 -19.66 -9.44
C ILE A 38 8.51 -20.69 -10.28
N ASN A 39 9.53 -20.22 -11.00
CA ASN A 39 10.37 -21.07 -11.85
C ASN A 39 11.86 -20.93 -11.56
N HIS A 40 12.24 -20.07 -10.62
CA HIS A 40 13.62 -19.78 -10.28
C HIS A 40 13.77 -19.68 -8.76
N VAL A 41 14.89 -20.18 -8.23
CA VAL A 41 15.28 -20.00 -6.84
C VAL A 41 16.75 -19.58 -6.78
N ARG A 42 17.05 -18.61 -5.92
CA ARG A 42 18.41 -18.29 -5.48
C ARG A 42 18.66 -18.94 -4.11
N ASN A 43 19.74 -19.70 -4.01
CA ASN A 43 20.16 -20.36 -2.77
C ASN A 43 20.83 -19.34 -1.83
N SER A 44 20.06 -18.69 -0.98
CA SER A 44 20.52 -17.57 -0.14
C SER A 44 21.12 -18.10 1.17
N HIS A 45 22.36 -17.84 1.55
CA HIS A 45 23.49 -17.30 0.76
C HIS A 45 24.64 -18.31 0.76
N TYR A 46 24.31 -19.57 0.45
CA TYR A 46 25.22 -20.70 0.52
C TYR A 46 24.69 -21.90 -0.27
N PRO A 47 25.56 -22.88 -0.63
CA PRO A 47 25.12 -24.10 -1.27
C PRO A 47 24.23 -24.94 -0.34
N GLU A 48 23.19 -25.54 -0.91
CA GLU A 48 22.18 -26.32 -0.18
C GLU A 48 22.54 -27.82 -0.10
N PRO A 49 21.75 -28.67 0.60
CA PRO A 49 21.89 -30.11 0.56
C PRO A 49 21.63 -30.68 -0.83
N ALA A 50 22.37 -31.73 -1.20
CA ALA A 50 22.25 -32.40 -2.51
C ALA A 50 20.81 -32.81 -2.91
N TYR A 51 19.94 -33.06 -1.93
CA TYR A 51 18.54 -33.40 -2.19
C TYR A 51 17.75 -32.22 -2.81
N TRP A 52 18.06 -30.98 -2.42
CA TRP A 52 17.42 -29.79 -2.99
C TRP A 52 17.69 -29.64 -4.49
N TYR A 53 18.95 -29.81 -4.91
CA TYR A 53 19.32 -29.78 -6.33
C TYR A 53 18.62 -30.90 -7.12
N TYR A 54 18.53 -32.11 -6.56
CA TYR A 54 17.75 -33.20 -7.16
C TYR A 54 16.27 -32.83 -7.35
N LEU A 55 15.65 -32.16 -6.37
CA LEU A 55 14.28 -31.69 -6.50
C LEU A 55 14.16 -30.62 -7.60
N CYS A 56 15.09 -29.67 -7.67
CA CYS A 56 15.06 -28.64 -8.70
C CYS A 56 15.22 -29.21 -10.11
N ASP A 57 16.10 -30.21 -10.30
CA ASP A 57 16.22 -30.96 -11.55
C ASP A 57 14.91 -31.67 -11.90
N LYS A 58 14.32 -32.37 -10.93
CA LYS A 58 13.10 -33.18 -11.12
C LYS A 58 11.87 -32.34 -11.44
N TYR A 59 11.70 -31.20 -10.76
CA TYR A 59 10.50 -30.35 -10.88
C TYR A 59 10.67 -29.18 -11.87
N GLY A 60 11.88 -28.97 -12.40
CA GLY A 60 12.20 -27.91 -13.34
C GLY A 60 12.11 -26.53 -12.67
N ILE A 61 13.06 -26.27 -11.77
CA ILE A 61 13.34 -24.97 -11.15
C ILE A 61 14.76 -24.55 -11.56
N TYR A 62 14.90 -23.35 -12.10
CA TYR A 62 16.20 -22.75 -12.40
C TYR A 62 16.88 -22.32 -11.10
N LEU A 63 18.12 -22.70 -10.89
CA LEU A 63 18.90 -22.34 -9.72
C LEU A 63 19.96 -21.31 -10.05
N GLU A 64 20.01 -20.28 -9.20
CA GLU A 64 21.23 -19.53 -8.92
C GLU A 64 21.87 -20.16 -7.69
N ASP A 65 22.99 -20.85 -7.90
CA ASP A 65 23.76 -21.49 -6.83
C ASP A 65 24.81 -20.50 -6.34
N GLU A 66 24.88 -20.27 -5.03
CA GLU A 66 25.67 -19.19 -4.43
C GLU A 66 26.72 -19.71 -3.46
N ALA A 67 27.96 -19.24 -3.61
CA ALA A 67 29.03 -19.63 -2.72
C ALA A 67 28.78 -19.06 -1.31
N ASN A 68 29.12 -19.84 -0.27
CA ASN A 68 28.99 -19.43 1.13
C ASN A 68 30.06 -18.37 1.50
N ILE A 69 29.88 -17.14 1.01
CA ILE A 69 30.74 -15.99 1.24
C ILE A 69 29.86 -14.77 1.46
N GLU A 70 29.82 -14.33 2.71
CA GLU A 70 29.17 -13.10 3.13
C GLU A 70 29.99 -12.49 4.26
N SER A 71 30.30 -11.19 4.15
CA SER A 71 31.10 -10.46 5.14
C SER A 71 30.56 -9.06 5.36
N HIS A 72 29.24 -8.96 5.48
CA HIS A 72 28.47 -7.71 5.47
C HIS A 72 29.02 -6.68 6.49
N GLU A 73 29.36 -7.12 7.71
CA GLU A 73 29.88 -6.27 8.79
C GLU A 73 31.12 -5.43 8.41
N TYR A 74 31.93 -5.90 7.46
CA TYR A 74 33.13 -5.20 7.01
C TYR A 74 32.86 -4.15 5.90
N TYR A 75 31.60 -4.00 5.50
CA TYR A 75 31.18 -3.15 4.38
C TYR A 75 32.01 -3.42 3.12
N TYR A 76 32.08 -2.44 2.22
CA TYR A 76 32.57 -2.64 0.84
C TYR A 76 33.79 -1.78 0.50
N GLY A 77 34.33 -1.06 1.50
CA GLY A 77 35.50 -0.20 1.37
C GLY A 77 36.82 -0.99 1.49
N LYS A 78 37.91 -0.27 1.77
CA LYS A 78 39.27 -0.85 1.87
C LYS A 78 39.37 -2.00 2.89
N GLU A 79 38.56 -1.93 3.94
CA GLU A 79 38.50 -2.88 5.05
C GLU A 79 37.78 -4.18 4.67
N SER A 80 37.05 -4.21 3.55
CA SER A 80 36.36 -5.40 3.07
C SER A 80 37.35 -6.54 2.80
N LEU A 81 36.99 -7.74 3.25
CA LEU A 81 37.80 -8.96 3.06
C LEU A 81 37.97 -9.32 1.58
N SER A 82 37.16 -8.76 0.68
CA SER A 82 37.34 -8.90 -0.77
C SER A 82 38.62 -8.23 -1.31
N HIS A 83 39.19 -7.25 -0.59
CA HIS A 83 40.43 -6.57 -0.98
C HIS A 83 41.69 -7.13 -0.30
N VAL A 84 41.53 -7.94 0.76
CA VAL A 84 42.65 -8.41 1.58
C VAL A 84 43.29 -9.66 0.93
N PRO A 85 44.54 -9.59 0.43
CA PRO A 85 45.14 -10.68 -0.37
C PRO A 85 45.22 -12.03 0.36
N GLU A 86 45.37 -12.03 1.67
CA GLU A 86 45.42 -13.22 2.52
C GLU A 86 44.10 -14.02 2.47
N TRP A 87 42.97 -13.36 2.20
CA TRP A 87 41.67 -13.99 2.07
C TRP A 87 41.37 -14.52 0.67
N LYS A 88 42.25 -14.28 -0.31
CA LYS A 88 42.07 -14.72 -1.70
C LYS A 88 41.80 -16.22 -1.81
N ASN A 89 42.61 -17.04 -1.13
CA ASN A 89 42.48 -18.49 -1.21
C ASN A 89 41.16 -18.98 -0.61
N ALA A 90 40.65 -18.34 0.45
CA ALA A 90 39.35 -18.68 1.03
C ALA A 90 38.19 -18.36 0.07
N HIS A 91 38.24 -17.21 -0.62
CA HIS A 91 37.22 -16.84 -1.60
C HIS A 91 37.19 -17.80 -2.79
N VAL A 92 38.38 -18.12 -3.34
CA VAL A 92 38.51 -19.05 -4.46
C VAL A 92 38.07 -20.44 -4.04
N ALA A 93 38.51 -20.95 -2.89
CA ALA A 93 38.17 -22.31 -2.44
C ALA A 93 36.66 -22.51 -2.32
N ARG A 94 35.93 -21.64 -1.62
CA ARG A 94 34.47 -21.76 -1.42
C ARG A 94 33.68 -21.72 -2.73
N ASN A 95 34.11 -20.88 -3.68
CA ASN A 95 33.50 -20.81 -5.01
C ASN A 95 33.75 -22.10 -5.82
N ILE A 96 34.97 -22.62 -5.78
CA ILE A 96 35.35 -23.81 -6.54
C ILE A 96 34.76 -25.08 -5.93
N GLU A 97 34.63 -25.16 -4.61
CA GLU A 97 33.95 -26.24 -3.90
C GLU A 97 32.46 -26.32 -4.28
N MET A 98 31.75 -25.20 -4.28
CA MET A 98 30.37 -25.12 -4.79
C MET A 98 30.30 -25.68 -6.21
N VAL A 99 31.05 -25.09 -7.15
CA VAL A 99 31.00 -25.50 -8.56
C VAL A 99 31.31 -26.98 -8.73
N HIS A 100 32.37 -27.50 -8.11
CA HIS A 100 32.69 -28.93 -8.21
C HIS A 100 31.59 -29.85 -7.67
N SER A 101 30.90 -29.43 -6.60
CA SER A 101 29.85 -30.23 -5.99
C SER A 101 28.56 -30.27 -6.82
N THR A 102 28.26 -29.23 -7.59
CA THR A 102 26.94 -29.06 -8.24
C THR A 102 26.97 -28.88 -9.77
N ILE A 103 28.14 -28.87 -10.42
CA ILE A 103 28.29 -28.61 -11.88
C ILE A 103 27.44 -29.50 -12.79
N ASN A 104 27.11 -30.73 -12.36
CA ASN A 104 26.35 -31.70 -13.14
C ASN A 104 24.82 -31.49 -13.05
N HIS A 105 24.35 -30.60 -12.19
CA HIS A 105 22.92 -30.32 -12.06
C HIS A 105 22.45 -29.40 -13.21
N PRO A 106 21.51 -29.85 -14.08
CA PRO A 106 20.94 -29.01 -15.12
C PRO A 106 20.06 -27.88 -14.59
N ALA A 107 19.53 -27.99 -13.36
CA ALA A 107 18.81 -26.91 -12.72
C ALA A 107 19.68 -25.67 -12.48
N VAL A 108 20.97 -25.86 -12.15
CA VAL A 108 21.90 -24.75 -11.96
C VAL A 108 22.15 -24.06 -13.29
N VAL A 109 21.77 -22.78 -13.36
CA VAL A 109 21.90 -21.96 -14.58
C VAL A 109 22.68 -20.67 -14.34
N ILE A 110 22.96 -20.31 -13.08
CA ILE A 110 23.76 -19.15 -12.69
C ILE A 110 24.68 -19.58 -11.54
N TRP A 111 25.95 -19.17 -11.60
CA TRP A 111 26.86 -19.20 -10.46
C TRP A 111 26.91 -17.83 -9.81
N SER A 112 26.62 -17.72 -8.51
CA SER A 112 26.80 -16.49 -7.73
C SER A 112 28.07 -16.57 -6.88
N LEU A 113 28.89 -15.52 -6.92
CA LEU A 113 30.19 -15.51 -6.22
C LEU A 113 30.08 -15.41 -4.69
N GLY A 114 28.94 -14.96 -4.18
CA GLY A 114 28.67 -14.65 -2.78
C GLY A 114 27.63 -13.53 -2.64
N ASN A 115 27.44 -13.03 -1.41
CA ASN A 115 26.49 -11.96 -1.09
C ASN A 115 27.18 -10.86 -0.28
N GLU A 116 26.94 -9.59 -0.60
CA GLU A 116 27.28 -8.43 0.25
C GLU A 116 28.67 -8.47 0.91
N ALA A 117 29.69 -8.89 0.14
CA ALA A 117 31.06 -9.13 0.63
C ALA A 117 32.10 -8.18 0.00
N GLY A 118 31.65 -7.10 -0.64
CA GLY A 118 32.48 -6.08 -1.27
C GLY A 118 33.05 -6.44 -2.64
N PRO A 119 33.62 -5.48 -3.40
CA PRO A 119 33.91 -5.64 -4.83
C PRO A 119 35.35 -6.02 -5.17
N GLY A 120 36.19 -6.41 -4.21
CA GLY A 120 37.65 -6.50 -4.38
C GLY A 120 38.20 -7.63 -5.26
N ASP A 121 39.52 -7.59 -5.48
CA ASP A 121 40.26 -8.47 -6.41
C ASP A 121 40.18 -9.97 -6.06
N ASN A 122 39.81 -10.32 -4.83
CA ASN A 122 39.57 -11.71 -4.46
C ASN A 122 38.40 -12.31 -5.26
N PHE A 123 37.38 -11.51 -5.60
CA PHE A 123 36.29 -11.95 -6.47
C PHE A 123 36.68 -12.03 -7.94
N VAL A 124 37.62 -11.19 -8.41
CA VAL A 124 38.22 -11.35 -9.75
C VAL A 124 38.91 -12.71 -9.86
N ALA A 125 39.68 -13.09 -8.83
CA ALA A 125 40.34 -14.38 -8.80
C ALA A 125 39.34 -15.55 -8.73
N ALA A 126 38.28 -15.43 -7.93
CA ALA A 126 37.22 -16.43 -7.84
C ALA A 126 36.49 -16.61 -9.18
N TYR A 127 36.07 -15.52 -9.83
CA TYR A 127 35.48 -15.54 -11.17
C TYR A 127 36.39 -16.25 -12.18
N GLN A 128 37.66 -15.85 -12.26
CA GLN A 128 38.63 -16.46 -13.18
C GLN A 128 38.83 -17.96 -12.91
N ALA A 129 38.76 -18.38 -11.65
CA ALA A 129 38.85 -19.79 -11.29
C ALA A 129 37.62 -20.56 -11.74
N ILE A 130 36.40 -20.04 -11.53
CA ILE A 130 35.16 -20.65 -12.03
C ILE A 130 35.21 -20.79 -13.55
N LYS A 131 35.57 -19.74 -14.29
CA LYS A 131 35.60 -19.78 -15.77
C LYS A 131 36.63 -20.76 -16.35
N LYS A 132 37.62 -21.21 -15.57
CA LYS A 132 38.53 -22.31 -15.99
C LYS A 132 37.87 -23.68 -15.90
N ILE A 133 36.85 -23.84 -15.05
CA ILE A 133 36.16 -25.10 -14.79
C ILE A 133 34.87 -25.19 -15.61
N ASP A 134 34.05 -24.13 -15.57
CA ASP A 134 32.76 -24.08 -16.25
C ASP A 134 32.60 -22.80 -17.06
N THR A 135 32.46 -22.97 -18.38
CA THR A 135 32.14 -21.89 -19.33
C THR A 135 30.71 -21.97 -19.84
N SER A 136 29.94 -23.01 -19.46
CA SER A 136 28.58 -23.25 -19.93
C SER A 136 27.53 -22.36 -19.25
N ARG A 137 27.86 -21.77 -18.10
CA ARG A 137 26.95 -20.93 -17.29
C ARG A 137 27.51 -19.52 -17.08
N PRO A 138 26.64 -18.49 -16.99
CA PRO A 138 27.02 -17.16 -16.56
C PRO A 138 27.36 -17.13 -15.07
N VAL A 139 28.29 -16.26 -14.70
CA VAL A 139 28.58 -15.90 -13.31
C VAL A 139 27.96 -14.54 -13.00
N GLN A 140 27.34 -14.39 -11.82
CA GLN A 140 26.84 -13.13 -11.27
C GLN A 140 27.48 -12.80 -9.91
N TYR A 141 27.45 -11.52 -9.56
CA TYR A 141 27.78 -11.00 -8.24
C TYR A 141 27.33 -9.54 -8.19
N GLU A 142 26.46 -9.19 -7.24
CA GLU A 142 25.73 -7.93 -7.25
C GLU A 142 26.64 -6.74 -6.89
N ARG A 143 27.63 -6.93 -6.01
CA ARG A 143 28.59 -5.88 -5.62
C ARG A 143 29.61 -5.55 -6.70
N ASN A 144 29.82 -6.40 -7.72
CA ASN A 144 30.78 -6.08 -8.79
C ASN A 144 30.32 -6.52 -10.19
N ASN A 145 29.51 -5.66 -10.81
CA ASN A 145 28.99 -5.85 -12.17
C ASN A 145 30.05 -5.78 -13.29
N THR A 146 31.31 -5.44 -12.99
CA THR A 146 32.36 -5.26 -14.01
C THR A 146 33.09 -6.54 -14.39
N ILE A 147 33.07 -7.55 -13.51
CA ILE A 147 33.85 -8.79 -13.62
C ILE A 147 33.02 -10.01 -14.03
N VAL A 148 31.70 -9.85 -14.09
CA VAL A 148 30.70 -10.92 -14.23
C VAL A 148 30.21 -11.08 -15.68
N ASP A 149 29.38 -12.08 -15.94
CA ASP A 149 28.78 -12.35 -17.25
C ASP A 149 27.34 -11.83 -17.38
N MET A 150 26.72 -11.48 -16.25
CA MET A 150 25.37 -10.93 -16.17
C MET A 150 25.28 -9.88 -15.06
N GLY A 151 24.45 -8.87 -15.27
CA GLY A 151 24.30 -7.76 -14.32
C GLY A 151 23.29 -8.09 -13.23
N SER A 152 23.54 -7.60 -12.02
CA SER A 152 22.64 -7.75 -10.87
C SER A 152 22.77 -6.57 -9.91
N ASN A 153 21.67 -6.28 -9.20
CA ASN A 153 21.65 -5.46 -8.00
C ASN A 153 20.60 -6.03 -7.04
N GLN A 154 20.65 -5.55 -5.80
CA GLN A 154 19.60 -5.74 -4.82
C GLN A 154 18.73 -4.48 -4.78
N TYR A 155 17.43 -4.72 -4.64
CA TYR A 155 16.39 -3.74 -4.36
C TYR A 155 16.38 -2.44 -5.20
N PRO A 156 16.55 -2.48 -6.54
CA PRO A 156 16.36 -1.29 -7.35
C PRO A 156 14.93 -0.77 -7.22
N SER A 157 14.74 0.55 -7.10
CA SER A 157 13.39 1.12 -7.11
C SER A 157 12.66 0.85 -8.42
N ILE A 158 11.33 0.80 -8.39
CA ILE A 158 10.50 0.58 -9.58
C ILE A 158 10.79 1.64 -10.66
N ASP A 159 11.01 2.89 -10.26
CA ASP A 159 11.33 3.96 -11.20
C ASP A 159 12.71 3.77 -11.84
N TRP A 160 13.69 3.27 -11.08
CA TRP A 160 14.97 2.86 -11.66
C TRP A 160 14.79 1.73 -12.67
N VAL A 161 14.01 0.69 -12.34
CA VAL A 161 13.73 -0.43 -13.26
C VAL A 161 13.02 0.07 -14.53
N ARG A 162 11.99 0.91 -14.40
CA ARG A 162 11.28 1.56 -15.52
C ARG A 162 12.20 2.41 -16.39
N GLY A 163 13.21 3.05 -15.81
CA GLY A 163 14.26 3.76 -16.53
C GLY A 163 15.20 2.81 -17.28
N ALA A 164 15.74 1.82 -16.56
CA ALA A 164 16.74 0.88 -17.06
C ALA A 164 16.22 0.04 -18.24
N VAL A 165 14.98 -0.43 -18.19
CA VAL A 165 14.38 -1.26 -19.26
C VAL A 165 14.23 -0.53 -20.59
N LYS A 166 14.30 0.82 -20.60
CA LYS A 166 14.29 1.64 -21.82
C LYS A 166 15.63 1.61 -22.56
N GLY A 167 16.68 1.05 -21.97
CA GLY A 167 18.00 0.92 -22.59
C GLY A 167 18.82 2.21 -22.62
N THR A 168 18.46 3.21 -21.80
CA THR A 168 19.20 4.49 -21.71
C THR A 168 20.31 4.48 -20.67
N TYR A 169 20.37 3.46 -19.81
CA TYR A 169 21.39 3.33 -18.76
C TYR A 169 22.62 2.57 -19.29
N LYS A 170 23.79 2.83 -18.71
CA LYS A 170 25.06 2.16 -19.08
C LYS A 170 25.17 0.75 -18.46
N LEU A 171 24.19 -0.11 -18.73
CA LEU A 171 24.21 -1.52 -18.30
C LEU A 171 24.88 -2.38 -19.38
N LYS A 172 25.94 -3.10 -19.01
CA LYS A 172 26.77 -3.89 -19.94
C LYS A 172 26.14 -5.22 -20.35
N TYR A 173 25.43 -5.87 -19.42
CA TYR A 173 24.96 -7.24 -19.56
C TYR A 173 23.45 -7.35 -19.33
N PRO A 174 22.79 -8.42 -19.85
CA PRO A 174 21.45 -8.77 -19.41
C PRO A 174 21.36 -8.79 -17.89
N PHE A 175 20.22 -8.35 -17.37
CA PHE A 175 20.10 -7.94 -15.98
C PHE A 175 19.12 -8.84 -15.22
N HIS A 176 19.54 -9.40 -14.10
CA HIS A 176 18.73 -10.20 -13.17
C HIS A 176 18.80 -9.53 -11.80
N ILE A 177 17.65 -9.27 -11.18
CA ILE A 177 17.62 -8.62 -9.88
C ILE A 177 17.72 -9.69 -8.78
N SER A 178 18.89 -9.81 -8.15
CA SER A 178 19.14 -10.82 -7.10
C SER A 178 18.14 -10.79 -5.95
N GLU A 179 17.72 -9.60 -5.51
CA GLU A 179 16.71 -9.41 -4.47
C GLU A 179 15.81 -8.23 -4.81
N TYR A 180 14.49 -8.39 -4.69
CA TYR A 180 13.53 -7.30 -4.83
C TYR A 180 12.24 -7.63 -4.08
N SER A 181 11.35 -6.64 -3.98
CA SER A 181 10.00 -6.83 -3.40
C SER A 181 10.04 -7.50 -2.02
N HIS A 182 10.76 -6.89 -1.07
CA HIS A 182 10.92 -7.40 0.29
C HIS A 182 9.56 -7.74 0.93
N SER A 183 9.45 -8.96 1.47
CA SER A 183 8.21 -9.60 1.87
C SER A 183 8.06 -9.69 3.41
N MET A 184 8.71 -8.76 4.12
CA MET A 184 8.60 -8.62 5.58
C MET A 184 7.18 -8.27 6.01
N GLY A 185 6.59 -9.14 6.85
CA GLY A 185 5.23 -8.93 7.33
C GLY A 185 4.20 -8.86 6.19
N ASN A 186 3.24 -7.92 6.32
CA ASN A 186 2.21 -7.67 5.31
C ASN A 186 2.76 -6.73 4.22
N ALA A 187 3.33 -7.31 3.16
CA ALA A 187 4.16 -6.58 2.18
C ALA A 187 3.86 -6.95 0.72
N VAL A 188 4.86 -6.83 -0.17
CA VAL A 188 4.78 -7.13 -1.62
C VAL A 188 3.79 -6.20 -2.34
N GLY A 189 3.77 -4.93 -1.94
CA GLY A 189 3.08 -3.87 -2.69
C GLY A 189 3.77 -3.61 -4.03
N ASN A 190 3.01 -3.21 -5.04
CA ASN A 190 3.50 -2.81 -6.37
C ASN A 190 4.27 -3.89 -7.16
N LEU A 191 4.12 -5.18 -6.83
CA LEU A 191 4.79 -6.27 -7.56
C LEU A 191 4.44 -6.25 -9.07
N ILE A 192 3.20 -5.93 -9.42
CA ILE A 192 2.76 -5.81 -10.80
C ILE A 192 3.52 -4.72 -11.56
N ASP A 193 3.84 -3.58 -10.91
CA ASP A 193 4.54 -2.46 -11.53
C ASP A 193 6.00 -2.85 -11.90
N TYR A 194 6.67 -3.68 -11.09
CA TYR A 194 7.96 -4.28 -11.46
C TYR A 194 7.83 -5.16 -12.70
N TRP A 195 6.83 -6.04 -12.73
CA TRP A 195 6.67 -7.02 -13.82
C TRP A 195 6.21 -6.40 -15.13
N GLU A 196 5.43 -5.32 -15.09
CA GLU A 196 5.15 -4.52 -16.29
C GLU A 196 6.44 -3.98 -16.91
N ALA A 197 7.37 -3.46 -16.10
CA ALA A 197 8.67 -3.00 -16.58
C ALA A 197 9.54 -4.17 -17.06
N ILE A 198 9.69 -5.23 -16.26
CA ILE A 198 10.51 -6.40 -16.59
C ILE A 198 10.01 -7.09 -17.87
N GLU A 199 8.71 -7.27 -18.06
CA GLU A 199 8.14 -7.93 -19.25
C GLU A 199 8.21 -7.06 -20.51
N SER A 200 8.48 -5.75 -20.39
CA SER A 200 8.57 -4.82 -21.53
C SER A 200 9.81 -5.01 -22.42
N THR A 201 10.84 -5.69 -21.91
CA THR A 201 12.11 -5.93 -22.60
C THR A 201 12.56 -7.37 -22.46
N ASN A 202 13.48 -7.85 -23.30
CA ASN A 202 14.17 -9.14 -23.07
C ASN A 202 15.50 -8.97 -22.31
N PHE A 203 15.97 -7.74 -22.13
CA PHE A 203 17.26 -7.46 -21.47
C PHE A 203 17.21 -7.69 -19.96
N PHE A 204 16.10 -7.33 -19.32
CA PHE A 204 15.83 -7.69 -17.92
C PHE A 204 15.26 -9.10 -17.87
N MET A 205 15.95 -10.02 -17.22
CA MET A 205 15.62 -11.44 -17.20
C MET A 205 14.66 -11.81 -16.06
N GLY A 206 14.39 -10.91 -15.12
CA GLY A 206 13.54 -11.18 -13.97
C GLY A 206 14.25 -10.83 -12.67
N GLY A 207 13.85 -11.48 -11.58
CA GLY A 207 14.47 -11.31 -10.28
C GLY A 207 13.94 -12.30 -9.26
N ALA A 208 14.58 -12.33 -8.08
CA ALA A 208 14.18 -13.18 -6.97
C ALA A 208 13.61 -12.37 -5.80
N ILE A 209 12.37 -12.67 -5.41
CA ILE A 209 11.70 -12.02 -4.27
C ILE A 209 12.45 -12.35 -2.98
N TRP A 210 12.63 -11.39 -2.08
CA TRP A 210 13.14 -11.67 -0.73
C TRP A 210 11.99 -11.76 0.29
N ASP A 211 11.69 -12.91 0.89
CA ASP A 211 12.23 -14.26 0.62
C ASP A 211 11.13 -15.34 0.69
N TRP A 212 11.50 -16.62 0.72
CA TRP A 212 10.54 -17.72 0.64
C TRP A 212 9.78 -17.97 1.94
N ILE A 213 10.46 -18.08 3.08
CA ILE A 213 9.91 -18.61 4.34
C ILE A 213 10.43 -17.79 5.53
N ASP A 214 9.53 -17.44 6.46
CA ASP A 214 9.93 -16.77 7.71
C ASP A 214 10.89 -17.63 8.52
N GLN A 215 11.92 -17.00 9.09
CA GLN A 215 12.91 -17.67 9.93
C GLN A 215 12.53 -17.67 11.42
N ALA A 216 11.25 -17.46 11.75
CA ALA A 216 10.74 -17.59 13.12
C ALA A 216 10.83 -19.03 13.64
N MET A 217 11.00 -19.19 14.94
CA MET A 217 11.10 -20.50 15.61
C MET A 217 9.98 -20.73 16.60
N TYR A 218 9.62 -21.99 16.86
CA TYR A 218 8.65 -22.29 17.91
C TYR A 218 9.23 -22.00 19.29
N TYR A 219 8.48 -21.23 20.07
CA TYR A 219 8.76 -21.01 21.47
C TYR A 219 7.47 -21.04 22.29
N TYR A 220 7.60 -21.00 23.61
CA TYR A 220 6.48 -21.20 24.53
C TYR A 220 6.47 -20.12 25.59
N ASP A 221 5.31 -19.51 25.78
CA ASP A 221 5.12 -18.55 26.85
C ASP A 221 5.24 -19.25 28.22
N LYS A 222 6.12 -18.75 29.08
CA LYS A 222 6.44 -19.40 30.37
C LYS A 222 5.28 -19.40 31.36
N LYS A 223 4.26 -18.56 31.17
CA LYS A 223 3.12 -18.44 32.10
C LYS A 223 1.92 -19.28 31.65
N THR A 224 1.61 -19.25 30.37
CA THR A 224 0.42 -19.88 29.77
C THR A 224 0.73 -21.23 29.14
N GLY A 225 1.98 -21.48 28.75
CA GLY A 225 2.38 -22.65 27.97
C GLY A 225 1.97 -22.57 26.49
N GLU A 226 1.45 -21.44 26.03
CA GLU A 226 1.02 -21.26 24.65
C GLU A 226 2.24 -21.22 23.70
N ARG A 227 2.15 -21.98 22.60
CA ARG A 227 3.19 -22.01 21.57
C ARG A 227 3.00 -20.85 20.61
N PHE A 228 4.08 -20.11 20.34
CA PHE A 228 4.09 -19.01 19.37
C PHE A 228 5.33 -19.08 18.47
N LEU A 229 5.33 -18.24 17.43
CA LEU A 229 6.45 -18.06 16.52
C LEU A 229 7.32 -16.91 17.03
N ALA A 230 8.43 -17.27 17.66
CA ALA A 230 9.40 -16.35 18.24
C ALA A 230 10.39 -15.81 17.19
N TYR A 231 10.88 -14.60 17.44
CA TYR A 231 11.88 -13.89 16.64
C TYR A 231 12.96 -13.27 17.55
N GLY A 232 13.84 -12.41 17.00
CA GLY A 232 14.98 -11.86 17.73
C GLY A 232 14.58 -11.21 19.07
N GLY A 233 15.31 -11.53 20.14
CA GLY A 233 15.04 -11.05 21.50
C GLY A 233 14.13 -11.93 22.36
N ASP A 234 13.31 -12.80 21.78
CA ASP A 234 12.44 -13.72 22.55
C ASP A 234 13.24 -14.81 23.30
N PHE A 235 14.49 -15.06 22.87
CA PHE A 235 15.39 -16.04 23.48
C PHE A 235 16.34 -15.43 24.53
N GLY A 236 16.24 -14.12 24.77
CA GLY A 236 17.15 -13.38 25.66
C GLY A 236 18.50 -13.00 25.01
N ASP A 237 18.60 -13.18 23.70
CA ASP A 237 19.74 -12.87 22.84
C ASP A 237 19.97 -11.35 22.67
N LYS A 238 21.24 -10.93 22.74
CA LYS A 238 21.70 -9.54 22.53
C LYS A 238 23.11 -9.51 21.91
N PRO A 239 23.36 -8.69 20.86
CA PRO A 239 22.37 -7.89 20.11
C PRO A 239 21.39 -8.77 19.32
N ASN A 240 20.28 -8.17 18.85
CA ASN A 240 19.31 -8.79 17.94
C ASN A 240 18.59 -7.71 17.09
N ASP A 241 17.98 -8.15 15.98
CA ASP A 241 17.26 -7.30 15.02
C ASP A 241 15.74 -7.61 14.94
N GLY A 242 15.19 -8.18 16.02
CA GLY A 242 13.75 -8.41 16.20
C GLY A 242 13.05 -9.10 15.03
N THR A 243 12.07 -8.42 14.42
CA THR A 243 11.18 -8.97 13.39
C THR A 243 11.80 -9.08 12.00
N PHE A 244 13.01 -8.56 11.78
CA PHE A 244 13.67 -8.51 10.47
C PHE A 244 14.01 -9.90 9.86
N VAL A 245 13.75 -10.98 10.60
CA VAL A 245 13.87 -12.37 10.15
C VAL A 245 12.58 -12.92 9.51
N ASN A 246 11.48 -12.16 9.53
CA ASN A 246 10.14 -12.59 9.09
C ASN A 246 9.78 -12.07 7.70
N ASN A 247 10.57 -12.47 6.69
CA ASN A 247 10.53 -11.94 5.32
C ASN A 247 9.84 -12.83 4.28
N GLY A 248 9.29 -13.98 4.70
CA GLY A 248 8.85 -15.02 3.79
C GLY A 248 7.60 -14.66 3.00
N LEU A 249 7.41 -15.30 1.84
CA LEU A 249 6.12 -15.45 1.16
C LEU A 249 5.20 -16.45 1.87
N ILE A 250 5.77 -17.31 2.72
CA ILE A 250 5.06 -18.24 3.59
C ILE A 250 5.54 -18.04 5.04
N PHE A 251 4.65 -18.38 5.99
CA PHE A 251 5.01 -18.42 7.41
C PHE A 251 5.99 -19.56 7.70
N ALA A 252 6.65 -19.53 8.86
CA ALA A 252 7.58 -20.57 9.29
C ALA A 252 6.93 -21.98 9.38
N ASP A 253 5.60 -22.05 9.58
CA ASP A 253 4.82 -23.30 9.54
C ASP A 253 4.37 -23.71 8.11
N MET A 254 4.98 -23.11 7.08
CA MET A 254 4.74 -23.27 5.65
C MET A 254 3.36 -22.82 5.13
N LYS A 255 2.52 -22.18 5.96
CA LYS A 255 1.25 -21.63 5.47
C LYS A 255 1.51 -20.45 4.52
N PRO A 256 0.87 -20.39 3.34
CA PRO A 256 0.97 -19.25 2.45
C PRO A 256 0.50 -17.96 3.11
N LYS A 257 1.30 -16.89 3.00
CA LYS A 257 0.87 -15.54 3.36
C LYS A 257 0.01 -14.94 2.25
N PRO A 258 -0.73 -13.86 2.54
CA PRO A 258 -1.52 -13.16 1.52
C PRO A 258 -0.73 -12.79 0.25
N GLN A 259 0.52 -12.32 0.40
CA GLN A 259 1.36 -11.98 -0.75
C GLN A 259 1.71 -13.16 -1.67
N TYR A 260 1.67 -14.42 -1.21
CA TYR A 260 1.89 -15.60 -2.06
C TYR A 260 0.92 -15.64 -3.25
N PHE A 261 -0.33 -15.23 -3.03
CA PHE A 261 -1.36 -15.25 -4.06
C PHE A 261 -1.16 -14.13 -5.09
N GLU A 262 -0.65 -12.97 -4.67
CA GLU A 262 -0.23 -11.91 -5.60
C GLU A 262 0.94 -12.37 -6.47
N VAL A 263 1.93 -13.03 -5.89
CA VAL A 263 3.04 -13.64 -6.65
C VAL A 263 2.51 -14.64 -7.67
N LYS A 264 1.62 -15.55 -7.26
CA LYS A 264 0.98 -16.52 -8.18
C LYS A 264 0.35 -15.83 -9.39
N LYS A 265 -0.38 -14.73 -9.15
CA LYS A 265 -1.06 -13.96 -10.20
C LYS A 265 -0.07 -13.22 -11.11
N VAL A 266 0.86 -12.45 -10.55
CA VAL A 266 1.81 -11.64 -11.33
C VAL A 266 2.75 -12.54 -12.13
N TYR A 267 3.17 -13.68 -11.57
CA TYR A 267 4.05 -14.65 -12.22
C TYR A 267 3.32 -15.57 -13.21
N GLN A 268 2.01 -15.44 -13.43
CA GLN A 268 1.31 -16.38 -14.31
C GLN A 268 1.83 -16.35 -15.75
N ASN A 269 1.74 -17.49 -16.45
CA ASN A 269 2.28 -17.67 -17.80
C ASN A 269 1.24 -17.50 -18.93
N ALA A 270 0.08 -16.94 -18.61
CA ALA A 270 -0.96 -16.59 -19.57
C ALA A 270 -1.47 -15.17 -19.32
N GLY A 271 -1.64 -14.39 -20.38
CA GLY A 271 -2.34 -13.10 -20.33
C GLY A 271 -3.73 -13.24 -20.92
N VAL A 272 -4.71 -12.57 -20.31
CA VAL A 272 -6.07 -12.44 -20.84
C VAL A 272 -6.43 -10.96 -20.82
N LYS A 273 -6.91 -10.43 -21.95
CA LYS A 273 -7.30 -9.02 -22.06
C LYS A 273 -8.65 -8.87 -22.75
N ALA A 274 -9.44 -7.91 -22.31
CA ALA A 274 -10.60 -7.44 -23.07
C ALA A 274 -10.12 -6.64 -24.29
N VAL A 275 -10.60 -6.99 -25.49
CA VAL A 275 -10.41 -6.20 -26.72
C VAL A 275 -11.68 -5.41 -27.01
N ASP A 276 -12.83 -6.07 -26.92
CA ASP A 276 -14.17 -5.46 -26.89
C ASP A 276 -15.07 -6.37 -26.06
N ILE A 277 -15.13 -6.10 -24.75
CA ILE A 277 -15.83 -6.99 -23.81
C ILE A 277 -17.35 -6.95 -23.97
N GLN A 278 -17.92 -5.87 -24.51
CA GLN A 278 -19.37 -5.76 -24.75
C GLN A 278 -19.82 -6.68 -25.90
N GLN A 279 -18.88 -7.08 -26.76
CA GLN A 279 -19.09 -8.07 -27.81
C GLN A 279 -18.45 -9.44 -27.48
N GLY A 280 -17.92 -9.60 -26.26
CA GLY A 280 -17.21 -10.81 -25.82
C GLY A 280 -15.87 -11.06 -26.48
N LYS A 281 -15.29 -10.06 -27.13
CA LYS A 281 -14.00 -10.18 -27.79
C LYS A 281 -12.86 -10.05 -26.78
N ILE A 282 -12.11 -11.14 -26.61
CA ILE A 282 -10.94 -11.21 -25.72
C ILE A 282 -9.68 -11.60 -26.49
N GLU A 283 -8.52 -11.32 -25.91
CA GLU A 283 -7.21 -11.78 -26.37
C GLU A 283 -6.57 -12.69 -25.32
N LEU A 284 -6.12 -13.87 -25.75
CA LEU A 284 -5.25 -14.75 -24.98
C LEU A 284 -3.80 -14.57 -25.44
N PHE A 285 -2.87 -14.49 -24.48
CA PHE A 285 -1.43 -14.43 -24.74
C PHE A 285 -0.72 -15.56 -23.99
N ASN A 286 -0.03 -16.45 -24.70
CA ASN A 286 0.81 -17.46 -24.08
C ASN A 286 2.19 -16.85 -23.77
N LYS A 287 2.47 -16.60 -22.49
CA LYS A 287 3.76 -16.02 -22.05
C LYS A 287 4.89 -17.04 -22.01
N ASN A 288 4.61 -18.35 -22.11
CA ASN A 288 5.65 -19.39 -22.12
C ASN A 288 6.57 -19.29 -23.35
N TYR A 289 7.84 -19.65 -23.17
CA TYR A 289 8.86 -19.62 -24.23
C TYR A 289 9.05 -20.96 -24.96
N PHE A 290 8.74 -22.07 -24.27
CA PHE A 290 9.03 -23.43 -24.73
C PHE A 290 7.79 -24.30 -24.88
N LYS A 291 6.67 -23.91 -24.28
CA LYS A 291 5.47 -24.74 -24.15
C LYS A 291 4.22 -24.04 -24.65
N ASP A 292 3.33 -24.80 -25.26
CA ASP A 292 1.95 -24.37 -25.50
C ASP A 292 1.12 -24.44 -24.20
N LEU A 293 -0.20 -24.34 -24.31
CA LEU A 293 -1.14 -24.39 -23.19
C LEU A 293 -1.87 -25.73 -23.09
N SER A 294 -1.38 -26.79 -23.73
CA SER A 294 -2.03 -28.11 -23.81
C SER A 294 -2.19 -28.84 -22.47
N ASP A 295 -1.44 -28.43 -21.44
CA ASP A 295 -1.59 -28.92 -20.06
C ASP A 295 -2.88 -28.45 -19.38
N TYR A 296 -3.58 -27.48 -19.98
CA TYR A 296 -4.70 -26.80 -19.35
C TYR A 296 -6.00 -27.00 -20.12
N GLN A 297 -7.07 -27.28 -19.39
CA GLN A 297 -8.43 -26.97 -19.84
C GLN A 297 -8.67 -25.48 -19.52
N VAL A 298 -8.96 -24.69 -20.55
CA VAL A 298 -9.22 -23.26 -20.36
C VAL A 298 -10.74 -23.03 -20.32
N GLN A 299 -11.24 -22.63 -19.16
CA GLN A 299 -12.66 -22.37 -18.93
C GLN A 299 -12.92 -20.87 -18.86
N TRP A 300 -14.08 -20.43 -19.34
CA TRP A 300 -14.64 -19.12 -19.04
C TRP A 300 -15.96 -19.28 -18.29
N SER A 301 -16.30 -18.31 -17.44
CA SER A 301 -17.60 -18.23 -16.75
C SER A 301 -18.03 -16.78 -16.56
N LEU A 302 -19.34 -16.53 -16.66
CA LEU A 302 -19.96 -15.23 -16.40
C LEU A 302 -20.36 -15.13 -14.92
N TYR A 303 -20.04 -14.02 -14.28
CA TYR A 303 -20.43 -13.69 -12.91
C TYR A 303 -21.42 -12.52 -12.94
N LYS A 304 -22.51 -12.63 -12.17
CA LYS A 304 -23.53 -11.60 -11.94
C LYS A 304 -23.54 -11.26 -10.45
N ASP A 305 -23.29 -10.00 -10.12
CA ASP A 305 -23.26 -9.51 -8.73
C ASP A 305 -22.39 -10.40 -7.81
N GLY A 306 -21.23 -10.80 -8.33
CA GLY A 306 -20.25 -11.63 -7.63
C GLY A 306 -20.54 -13.12 -7.55
N VAL A 307 -21.64 -13.59 -8.14
CA VAL A 307 -22.00 -15.02 -8.17
C VAL A 307 -21.90 -15.54 -9.59
N GLU A 308 -21.27 -16.70 -9.78
CA GLU A 308 -21.24 -17.37 -11.08
C GLU A 308 -22.68 -17.67 -11.55
N VAL A 309 -23.00 -17.24 -12.77
CA VAL A 309 -24.31 -17.47 -13.38
C VAL A 309 -24.41 -18.95 -13.79
N LYS A 310 -25.52 -19.58 -13.42
CA LYS A 310 -25.75 -20.99 -13.71
C LYS A 310 -25.82 -21.22 -15.23
N ASN A 311 -25.10 -22.25 -15.71
CA ASN A 311 -25.05 -22.63 -17.13
C ASN A 311 -24.46 -21.57 -18.08
N SER A 312 -23.71 -20.58 -17.57
CA SER A 312 -23.01 -19.58 -18.39
C SER A 312 -21.49 -19.73 -18.31
N ALA A 313 -21.03 -20.97 -18.39
CA ALA A 313 -19.63 -21.34 -18.46
C ALA A 313 -19.38 -22.19 -19.70
N GLY A 314 -18.15 -22.14 -20.22
CA GLY A 314 -17.74 -22.92 -21.38
C GLY A 314 -16.25 -23.15 -21.42
N THR A 315 -15.81 -24.06 -22.27
CA THR A 315 -14.39 -24.34 -22.51
C THR A 315 -13.94 -23.68 -23.80
N ILE A 316 -12.75 -23.07 -23.78
CA ILE A 316 -12.07 -22.60 -25.00
C ILE A 316 -11.41 -23.81 -25.66
N SER A 317 -11.71 -24.03 -26.94
CA SER A 317 -11.18 -25.17 -27.71
C SER A 317 -9.65 -25.15 -27.73
N ALA A 318 -9.03 -26.33 -27.73
CA ALA A 318 -7.58 -26.46 -27.86
C ALA A 318 -7.04 -25.80 -29.15
N ALA A 319 -7.82 -25.80 -30.23
CA ALA A 319 -7.48 -25.11 -31.48
C ALA A 319 -7.47 -23.58 -31.33
N ASP A 320 -8.11 -23.05 -30.29
CA ASP A 320 -8.19 -21.63 -29.96
C ASP A 320 -7.15 -21.14 -28.97
N LEU A 321 -6.31 -22.04 -28.45
CA LEU A 321 -5.22 -21.67 -27.56
C LEU A 321 -3.99 -21.23 -28.37
N PRO A 322 -3.37 -20.08 -28.01
CA PRO A 322 -2.15 -19.65 -28.66
C PRO A 322 -0.94 -20.54 -28.31
N THR A 323 -0.07 -20.75 -29.30
CA THR A 323 1.24 -21.41 -29.11
C THR A 323 2.22 -20.47 -28.38
N ALA A 324 3.39 -20.99 -28.00
CA ALA A 324 4.38 -20.25 -27.22
C ALA A 324 4.68 -18.86 -27.80
N ARG A 325 4.57 -17.82 -26.96
CA ARG A 325 4.78 -16.40 -27.30
C ARG A 325 3.83 -15.82 -28.36
N GLN A 326 2.74 -16.49 -28.70
CA GLN A 326 1.72 -15.98 -29.62
C GLN A 326 0.51 -15.42 -28.88
N ARG A 327 -0.24 -14.55 -29.58
CA ARG A 327 -1.53 -14.01 -29.16
C ARG A 327 -2.63 -14.58 -30.05
N LYS A 328 -3.82 -14.80 -29.49
CA LYS A 328 -5.00 -15.19 -30.25
C LYS A 328 -6.24 -14.46 -29.72
N GLN A 329 -6.99 -13.84 -30.62
CA GLN A 329 -8.27 -13.21 -30.30
C GLN A 329 -9.41 -14.19 -30.57
N LEU A 330 -10.43 -14.16 -29.73
CA LEU A 330 -11.64 -14.99 -29.86
C LEU A 330 -12.85 -14.26 -29.27
N ILE A 331 -14.04 -14.74 -29.60
CA ILE A 331 -15.31 -14.23 -29.10
C ILE A 331 -15.91 -15.26 -28.15
N LEU A 332 -16.21 -14.85 -26.93
CA LEU A 332 -16.91 -15.68 -25.97
C LEU A 332 -18.41 -15.72 -26.32
N PRO A 333 -19.03 -16.90 -26.36
CA PRO A 333 -20.43 -17.05 -26.78
C PRO A 333 -21.40 -16.71 -25.62
N ILE A 334 -21.33 -15.48 -25.13
CA ILE A 334 -22.22 -14.92 -24.10
C ILE A 334 -23.25 -14.03 -24.79
N ASN A 335 -24.52 -14.11 -24.37
CA ASN A 335 -25.56 -13.24 -24.89
C ASN A 335 -25.56 -11.87 -24.17
N TYR A 336 -24.62 -11.00 -24.55
CA TYR A 336 -24.43 -9.68 -23.93
C TYR A 336 -25.67 -8.79 -24.00
N ALA A 337 -26.52 -8.96 -25.01
CA ALA A 337 -27.76 -8.19 -25.17
C ALA A 337 -28.85 -8.56 -24.13
N GLN A 338 -28.73 -9.69 -23.44
CA GLN A 338 -29.68 -10.16 -22.42
C GLN A 338 -29.18 -9.97 -20.99
N LEU A 339 -28.05 -9.28 -20.80
CA LEU A 339 -27.55 -8.99 -19.46
C LEU A 339 -28.49 -8.01 -18.75
N ASP A 340 -28.74 -8.30 -17.47
CA ASP A 340 -29.57 -7.46 -16.61
C ASP A 340 -28.95 -6.06 -16.44
N ALA A 341 -29.70 -5.01 -16.78
CA ALA A 341 -29.25 -3.64 -16.60
C ALA A 341 -28.95 -3.34 -15.11
N GLY A 342 -29.71 -3.95 -14.19
CA GLY A 342 -29.64 -3.79 -12.74
C GLY A 342 -28.40 -4.38 -12.06
N SER A 343 -27.61 -5.20 -12.77
CA SER A 343 -26.53 -5.97 -12.17
C SER A 343 -25.17 -5.68 -12.77
N GLU A 344 -24.15 -5.96 -11.98
CA GLU A 344 -22.75 -5.89 -12.36
C GLU A 344 -22.29 -7.25 -12.90
N TYR A 345 -21.51 -7.24 -13.97
CA TYR A 345 -21.04 -8.46 -14.63
C TYR A 345 -19.53 -8.48 -14.82
N PHE A 346 -18.98 -9.67 -14.63
CA PHE A 346 -17.57 -10.00 -14.92
C PHE A 346 -17.50 -11.30 -15.71
N VAL A 347 -16.46 -11.46 -16.52
CA VAL A 347 -16.08 -12.74 -17.11
C VAL A 347 -14.80 -13.21 -16.46
N LYS A 348 -14.79 -14.43 -15.93
CA LYS A 348 -13.58 -15.08 -15.41
C LYS A 348 -13.07 -16.09 -16.42
N VAL A 349 -11.76 -16.12 -16.65
CA VAL A 349 -11.08 -17.10 -17.51
C VAL A 349 -10.03 -17.82 -16.67
N GLN A 350 -10.09 -19.15 -16.64
CA GLN A 350 -9.24 -19.99 -15.78
C GLN A 350 -8.49 -21.03 -16.60
N PHE A 351 -7.22 -21.26 -16.25
CA PHE A 351 -6.35 -22.29 -16.84
C PHE A 351 -6.17 -23.41 -15.82
N ILE A 352 -6.93 -24.49 -16.03
CA ILE A 352 -7.12 -25.58 -15.07
C ILE A 352 -6.31 -26.79 -15.52
N LEU A 353 -5.48 -27.38 -14.65
CA LEU A 353 -4.73 -28.59 -15.00
C LEU A 353 -5.68 -29.70 -15.46
N ASN A 354 -5.44 -30.24 -16.66
CA ASN A 354 -6.28 -31.30 -17.24
C ASN A 354 -5.85 -32.73 -16.83
N THR A 355 -4.64 -32.87 -16.28
CA THR A 355 -4.08 -34.12 -15.73
C THR A 355 -3.32 -33.84 -14.44
N ASP A 356 -3.10 -34.88 -13.63
CA ASP A 356 -2.23 -34.79 -12.46
C ASP A 356 -0.80 -34.39 -12.86
N ARG A 357 -0.17 -33.61 -11.99
CA ARG A 357 1.25 -33.28 -12.03
C ARG A 357 1.89 -33.63 -10.70
N PRO A 358 3.21 -33.93 -10.67
CA PRO A 358 3.91 -34.22 -9.42
C PRO A 358 3.77 -33.16 -8.32
N TRP A 359 3.41 -31.92 -8.69
CA TRP A 359 3.25 -30.79 -7.79
C TRP A 359 1.80 -30.35 -7.54
N ALA A 360 0.81 -30.77 -8.34
CA ALA A 360 -0.60 -30.48 -8.09
C ALA A 360 -1.51 -31.49 -8.82
N ALA A 361 -2.67 -31.79 -8.23
CA ALA A 361 -3.66 -32.65 -8.85
C ALA A 361 -4.35 -31.97 -10.05
N LYS A 362 -4.94 -32.79 -10.92
CA LYS A 362 -5.91 -32.36 -11.93
C LYS A 362 -6.98 -31.48 -11.27
N GLY A 363 -7.39 -30.41 -11.95
CA GLY A 363 -8.36 -29.45 -11.42
C GLY A 363 -7.74 -28.25 -10.70
N PHE A 364 -6.42 -28.24 -10.49
CA PHE A 364 -5.74 -27.06 -9.95
C PHE A 364 -5.81 -25.87 -10.93
N VAL A 365 -6.33 -24.73 -10.48
CA VAL A 365 -6.32 -23.46 -11.22
C VAL A 365 -4.93 -22.85 -11.12
N GLN A 366 -4.12 -22.97 -12.18
CA GLN A 366 -2.76 -22.43 -12.19
C GLN A 366 -2.73 -20.92 -12.44
N MET A 367 -3.63 -20.44 -13.30
CA MET A 367 -3.66 -19.06 -13.79
C MET A 367 -5.10 -18.66 -14.04
N GLU A 368 -5.42 -17.39 -13.82
CA GLU A 368 -6.78 -16.90 -14.01
C GLU A 368 -6.83 -15.38 -14.20
N GLU A 369 -7.89 -14.89 -14.84
CA GLU A 369 -8.16 -13.47 -15.01
C GLU A 369 -9.65 -13.18 -14.90
N GLN A 370 -10.01 -12.02 -14.37
CA GLN A 370 -11.38 -11.52 -14.34
C GLN A 370 -11.47 -10.20 -15.12
N LEU A 371 -12.34 -10.17 -16.12
CA LEU A 371 -12.59 -9.03 -16.98
C LEU A 371 -13.90 -8.36 -16.59
N PHE A 372 -13.85 -7.06 -16.29
CA PHE A 372 -15.05 -6.25 -16.07
C PHE A 372 -15.87 -6.15 -17.37
N VAL A 373 -17.16 -6.51 -17.30
CA VAL A 373 -18.08 -6.44 -18.44
C VAL A 373 -18.92 -5.18 -18.35
N LYS A 374 -19.69 -4.99 -17.27
CA LYS A 374 -20.66 -3.91 -17.14
C LYS A 374 -20.93 -3.61 -15.66
N ALA A 375 -21.15 -2.34 -15.31
CA ALA A 375 -21.63 -1.92 -14.00
C ALA A 375 -23.14 -2.16 -13.82
N ALA A 376 -23.60 -2.27 -12.57
CA ALA A 376 -25.02 -2.20 -12.27
C ALA A 376 -25.56 -0.78 -12.53
N GLU A 377 -26.68 -0.67 -13.25
CA GLU A 377 -27.37 0.58 -13.55
C GLU A 377 -28.80 0.54 -13.00
N ASN A 378 -29.44 1.69 -12.82
CA ASN A 378 -30.86 1.77 -12.46
C ASN A 378 -31.25 1.00 -11.18
N LYS A 379 -30.32 0.83 -10.23
CA LYS A 379 -30.67 0.33 -8.89
C LYS A 379 -31.76 1.22 -8.29
N PRO A 380 -32.78 0.65 -7.65
CA PRO A 380 -33.84 1.45 -7.07
C PRO A 380 -33.26 2.36 -5.98
N LEU A 381 -33.67 3.63 -6.01
CA LEU A 381 -33.34 4.59 -4.96
C LEU A 381 -33.88 4.07 -3.63
N ILE A 382 -33.08 4.20 -2.56
CA ILE A 382 -33.49 3.72 -1.23
C ILE A 382 -34.79 4.37 -0.76
N SER A 383 -35.03 5.64 -1.10
CA SER A 383 -36.28 6.36 -0.81
C SER A 383 -37.52 5.72 -1.42
N ALA A 384 -37.38 5.00 -2.55
CA ALA A 384 -38.48 4.32 -3.23
C ALA A 384 -38.81 2.95 -2.61
N VAL A 385 -37.84 2.30 -1.96
CA VAL A 385 -38.02 0.95 -1.39
C VAL A 385 -38.16 0.93 0.13
N ALA A 386 -37.77 2.00 0.83
CA ALA A 386 -37.86 2.11 2.27
C ALA A 386 -39.31 2.44 2.71
N GLN A 387 -40.12 1.39 2.90
CA GLN A 387 -41.53 1.47 3.28
C GLN A 387 -41.72 1.34 4.81
N GLY A 388 -42.81 1.92 5.34
CA GLY A 388 -43.14 1.84 6.78
C GLY A 388 -43.86 3.07 7.31
N GLY A 389 -44.05 3.15 8.62
CA GLY A 389 -44.50 4.38 9.30
C GLY A 389 -43.45 5.50 9.22
N ALA A 390 -43.89 6.76 9.29
CA ALA A 390 -42.96 7.89 9.39
C ALA A 390 -42.26 7.86 10.77
N PRO A 391 -40.92 7.86 10.83
CA PRO A 391 -40.22 7.85 12.10
C PRO A 391 -40.40 9.17 12.86
N SER A 392 -40.46 9.09 14.19
CA SER A 392 -40.49 10.25 15.07
C SER A 392 -39.08 10.70 15.42
N LEU A 393 -38.83 12.01 15.37
CA LEU A 393 -37.61 12.64 15.88
C LEU A 393 -37.88 13.27 17.25
N SER A 394 -37.15 12.84 18.27
CA SER A 394 -37.19 13.38 19.63
C SER A 394 -35.78 13.64 20.17
N LYS A 395 -35.67 14.23 21.37
CA LYS A 395 -34.39 14.44 22.06
C LYS A 395 -34.36 13.69 23.39
N GLU A 396 -33.21 13.13 23.73
CA GLU A 396 -32.89 12.53 25.03
C GLU A 396 -31.53 13.06 25.50
N GLY A 397 -31.54 14.08 26.36
CA GLY A 397 -30.30 14.78 26.75
C GLY A 397 -29.59 15.38 25.52
N ASP A 398 -28.33 14.99 25.31
CA ASP A 398 -27.53 15.38 24.15
C ASP A 398 -27.78 14.54 22.89
N LEU A 399 -28.71 13.57 22.93
CA LEU A 399 -28.99 12.67 21.82
C LEU A 399 -30.21 13.11 20.99
N GLN A 400 -30.12 13.05 19.67
CA GLN A 400 -31.29 13.00 18.77
C GLN A 400 -31.72 11.55 18.64
N VAL A 401 -33.00 11.27 18.88
CA VAL A 401 -33.54 9.92 18.81
C VAL A 401 -34.52 9.85 17.64
N VAL A 402 -34.17 9.03 16.65
CA VAL A 402 -35.05 8.71 15.53
C VAL A 402 -35.62 7.32 15.77
N LYS A 403 -36.94 7.25 15.98
CA LYS A 403 -37.65 6.02 16.33
C LYS A 403 -38.68 5.70 15.25
N GLY A 404 -38.59 4.50 14.69
CA GLY A 404 -39.63 3.91 13.84
C GLY A 404 -40.17 2.62 14.44
N ASP A 405 -40.96 1.88 13.67
CA ASP A 405 -41.68 0.69 14.16
C ASP A 405 -40.74 -0.44 14.59
N GLN A 406 -39.61 -0.60 13.88
CA GLN A 406 -38.65 -1.70 14.07
C GLN A 406 -37.22 -1.22 14.32
N PHE A 407 -37.02 0.08 14.57
CA PHE A 407 -35.68 0.61 14.80
C PHE A 407 -35.65 1.81 15.76
N ILE A 408 -34.52 1.95 16.44
CA ILE A 408 -34.17 3.13 17.21
C ILE A 408 -32.73 3.51 16.85
N ALA A 409 -32.55 4.70 16.30
CA ALA A 409 -31.24 5.29 16.02
C ALA A 409 -31.05 6.51 16.92
N LYS A 410 -30.04 6.46 17.79
CA LYS A 410 -29.66 7.59 18.65
C LYS A 410 -28.41 8.23 18.08
N PHE A 411 -28.44 9.52 17.77
CA PHE A 411 -27.31 10.30 17.29
C PHE A 411 -26.82 11.24 18.38
N ASP A 412 -25.51 11.34 18.56
CA ASP A 412 -24.90 12.21 19.55
C ASP A 412 -24.64 13.62 18.98
N ASN A 413 -25.27 14.65 19.56
CA ASN A 413 -25.05 16.03 19.13
C ASN A 413 -23.66 16.58 19.51
N LYS A 414 -22.85 15.86 20.31
CA LYS A 414 -21.47 16.24 20.62
C LYS A 414 -20.49 15.76 19.55
N THR A 415 -20.71 14.55 19.02
CA THR A 415 -19.78 13.91 18.08
C THR A 415 -20.27 13.86 16.63
N GLY A 416 -21.58 14.04 16.41
CA GLY A 416 -22.20 14.03 15.08
C GLY A 416 -22.37 12.64 14.47
N SER A 417 -22.24 11.59 15.30
CA SER A 417 -22.30 10.19 14.91
C SER A 417 -23.48 9.45 15.57
N ILE A 418 -23.76 8.24 15.11
CA ILE A 418 -24.68 7.31 15.77
C ILE A 418 -24.06 6.91 17.12
N TYR A 419 -24.74 7.23 18.21
CA TYR A 419 -24.40 6.73 19.53
C TYR A 419 -24.83 5.27 19.72
N ASN A 420 -26.02 4.91 19.24
CA ASN A 420 -26.57 3.56 19.36
C ASN A 420 -27.52 3.31 18.18
N LEU A 421 -27.49 2.09 17.65
CA LEU A 421 -28.46 1.63 16.66
C LEU A 421 -29.03 0.28 17.09
N THR A 422 -30.35 0.20 17.10
CA THR A 422 -31.11 -1.00 17.45
C THR A 422 -32.09 -1.33 16.33
N TYR A 423 -32.14 -2.59 15.92
CA TYR A 423 -33.15 -3.13 14.99
C TYR A 423 -33.91 -4.28 15.66
N ALA A 424 -35.24 -4.27 15.59
CA ALA A 424 -36.11 -5.27 16.20
C ALA A 424 -35.76 -5.59 17.68
N GLY A 425 -35.37 -4.55 18.45
CA GLY A 425 -34.97 -4.68 19.86
C GLY A 425 -33.56 -5.23 20.10
N LYS A 426 -32.77 -5.50 19.05
CA LYS A 426 -31.37 -5.95 19.14
C LYS A 426 -30.41 -4.82 18.80
N GLN A 427 -29.45 -4.57 19.70
CA GLN A 427 -28.37 -3.61 19.45
C GLN A 427 -27.49 -4.14 18.33
N VAL A 428 -27.24 -3.30 17.31
CA VAL A 428 -26.28 -3.60 16.23
C VAL A 428 -25.04 -2.73 16.34
N ILE A 429 -25.15 -1.47 16.77
CA ILE A 429 -24.02 -0.58 17.04
C ILE A 429 -23.95 -0.34 18.56
N ARG A 430 -22.77 -0.57 19.15
CA ARG A 430 -22.53 -0.41 20.60
C ARG A 430 -22.62 1.06 21.01
N ASP A 431 -22.93 1.29 22.28
CA ASP A 431 -23.08 2.63 22.85
C ASP A 431 -21.80 3.45 22.71
N GLY A 432 -21.91 4.57 22.01
CA GLY A 432 -20.79 5.47 21.73
C GLY A 432 -19.84 4.99 20.63
N GLU A 433 -20.08 3.84 19.99
CA GLU A 433 -19.15 3.23 19.01
C GLU A 433 -19.70 3.21 17.58
N GLY A 434 -20.56 4.17 17.22
CA GLY A 434 -21.00 4.30 15.83
C GLY A 434 -19.95 4.96 14.93
N PRO A 435 -20.24 5.04 13.61
CA PRO A 435 -19.25 5.43 12.62
C PRO A 435 -18.62 6.79 12.95
N LYS A 436 -17.34 6.79 13.29
CA LYS A 436 -16.53 8.00 13.53
C LYS A 436 -15.39 8.05 12.54
N LEU A 437 -15.03 9.26 12.10
CA LEU A 437 -13.92 9.44 11.19
C LEU A 437 -12.65 8.85 11.81
N ASP A 438 -11.97 7.97 11.10
CA ASP A 438 -10.67 7.44 11.50
C ASP A 438 -9.68 7.45 10.34
N ALA A 439 -8.41 7.59 10.67
CA ALA A 439 -7.32 7.73 9.72
C ALA A 439 -6.05 6.95 10.13
N LEU A 440 -6.11 6.15 11.20
CA LEU A 440 -5.02 5.29 11.64
C LEU A 440 -5.17 3.84 11.11
N ARG A 441 -4.05 3.15 10.95
CA ARG A 441 -3.98 1.69 10.98
C ARG A 441 -2.82 1.26 11.89
N ALA A 442 -2.86 0.03 12.38
CA ALA A 442 -1.74 -0.61 13.04
C ALA A 442 -0.57 -0.68 12.05
N PRO A 443 0.61 -0.10 12.36
CA PRO A 443 1.71 -0.06 11.41
C PRO A 443 2.04 -1.45 10.87
N VAL A 444 2.21 -1.58 9.55
CA VAL A 444 2.89 -2.75 8.98
C VAL A 444 4.41 -2.52 8.99
N ASP A 445 5.21 -3.57 8.85
CA ASP A 445 6.68 -3.44 8.88
C ASP A 445 7.22 -2.44 7.85
N ASN A 446 6.52 -2.28 6.72
CA ASN A 446 6.83 -1.31 5.67
C ASN A 446 6.40 0.13 5.96
N ASP A 447 5.69 0.43 7.05
CA ASP A 447 5.21 1.78 7.36
C ASP A 447 6.28 2.64 8.06
N ASN A 448 7.52 2.16 8.20
CA ASN A 448 8.66 2.84 8.83
C ASN A 448 9.02 4.22 8.23
N TRP A 449 8.51 4.57 7.04
CA TRP A 449 8.62 5.91 6.44
C TRP A 449 7.52 6.90 6.90
N ALA A 450 6.41 6.42 7.47
CA ALA A 450 5.22 7.24 7.73
C ALA A 450 4.62 7.08 9.13
N TYR A 451 4.76 5.94 9.80
CA TYR A 451 3.98 5.67 11.02
C TYR A 451 4.18 6.75 12.07
N GLN A 452 5.41 7.27 12.20
CA GLN A 452 5.74 8.26 13.21
C GLN A 452 4.96 9.57 12.98
N GLN A 453 4.77 9.98 11.72
CA GLN A 453 3.92 11.12 11.37
C GLN A 453 2.46 10.88 11.79
N TRP A 454 1.94 9.66 11.70
CA TRP A 454 0.55 9.38 12.09
C TRP A 454 0.31 9.64 13.58
N PHE A 455 1.26 9.25 14.42
CA PHE A 455 1.20 9.53 15.86
C PHE A 455 1.45 11.00 16.17
N GLU A 456 2.40 11.64 15.48
CA GLU A 456 2.68 13.08 15.62
C GLU A 456 1.51 13.96 15.19
N LYS A 457 0.69 13.52 14.24
CA LYS A 457 -0.54 14.20 13.82
C LYS A 457 -1.76 13.81 14.66
N GLY A 458 -1.57 12.96 15.67
CA GLY A 458 -2.61 12.57 16.61
C GLY A 458 -3.66 11.60 16.04
N LEU A 459 -3.38 10.92 14.92
CA LEU A 459 -4.38 10.06 14.26
C LEU A 459 -4.87 8.91 15.18
N HIS A 460 -4.04 8.49 16.12
CA HIS A 460 -4.36 7.48 17.14
C HIS A 460 -5.41 7.90 18.18
N ASN A 461 -5.72 9.20 18.29
CA ASN A 461 -6.55 9.72 19.38
C ASN A 461 -7.44 10.88 18.93
N LEU A 462 -8.01 10.77 17.71
CA LEU A 462 -8.94 11.79 17.19
C LEU A 462 -10.15 11.96 18.11
N LYS A 463 -10.46 13.21 18.46
CA LYS A 463 -11.68 13.59 19.18
C LYS A 463 -12.61 14.35 18.25
N HIS A 464 -13.87 13.91 18.21
CA HIS A 464 -14.89 14.48 17.33
C HIS A 464 -15.74 15.49 18.07
N LYS A 465 -15.91 16.66 17.47
CA LYS A 465 -16.69 17.76 18.01
C LYS A 465 -17.60 18.36 16.93
N VAL A 466 -18.90 18.38 17.19
CA VAL A 466 -19.87 19.09 16.36
C VAL A 466 -19.64 20.59 16.46
N LEU A 467 -19.42 21.24 15.32
CA LEU A 467 -19.33 22.69 15.17
C LEU A 467 -20.69 23.31 14.85
N SER A 468 -21.51 22.61 14.07
CA SER A 468 -22.87 23.01 13.75
C SER A 468 -23.73 21.77 13.49
N SER A 469 -25.02 21.89 13.77
CA SER A 469 -25.99 20.84 13.48
C SER A 469 -27.30 21.45 12.96
N ASN A 470 -27.99 20.70 12.11
CA ASN A 470 -29.35 20.98 11.70
C ASN A 470 -30.13 19.68 11.56
N SER A 471 -31.44 19.72 11.81
CA SER A 471 -32.30 18.55 11.70
C SER A 471 -33.68 18.94 11.18
N TYR A 472 -34.23 18.16 10.24
CA TYR A 472 -35.59 18.39 9.75
C TYR A 472 -36.20 17.11 9.18
N THR A 473 -37.54 17.08 9.13
CA THR A 473 -38.30 15.99 8.49
C THR A 473 -38.78 16.45 7.12
N LYS A 474 -38.55 15.63 6.09
CA LYS A 474 -39.07 15.83 4.73
C LYS A 474 -40.57 15.53 4.68
N LYS A 475 -41.26 16.01 3.63
CA LYS A 475 -42.71 15.80 3.46
C LYS A 475 -43.12 14.33 3.39
N ASP A 476 -42.22 13.47 2.93
CA ASP A 476 -42.44 12.03 2.84
C ASP A 476 -42.26 11.31 4.19
N GLY A 477 -41.82 12.00 5.26
CA GLY A 477 -41.56 11.44 6.59
C GLY A 477 -40.09 11.10 6.85
N THR A 478 -39.21 11.20 5.85
CA THR A 478 -37.77 10.95 6.00
C THR A 478 -37.14 11.99 6.93
N VAL A 479 -36.32 11.56 7.90
CA VAL A 479 -35.61 12.47 8.82
C VAL A 479 -34.21 12.73 8.30
N VAL A 480 -33.78 13.99 8.28
CA VAL A 480 -32.44 14.42 7.91
C VAL A 480 -31.75 15.05 9.11
N LEU A 481 -30.54 14.59 9.42
CA LEU A 481 -29.64 15.20 10.39
C LEU A 481 -28.36 15.61 9.66
N ALA A 482 -27.96 16.88 9.75
CA ALA A 482 -26.75 17.39 9.16
C ALA A 482 -25.80 17.88 10.26
N PHE A 483 -24.52 17.53 10.17
CA PHE A 483 -23.49 17.93 11.12
C PHE A 483 -22.26 18.45 10.38
N THR A 484 -21.66 19.52 10.88
CA THR A 484 -20.25 19.84 10.61
C THR A 484 -19.45 19.40 11.82
N VAL A 485 -18.50 18.48 11.63
CA VAL A 485 -17.72 17.86 12.70
C VAL A 485 -16.23 18.14 12.51
N GLU A 486 -15.59 18.71 13.52
CA GLU A 486 -14.13 18.79 13.63
C GLU A 486 -13.60 17.51 14.28
N SER A 487 -12.57 16.91 13.71
CA SER A 487 -11.87 15.75 14.28
C SER A 487 -10.41 16.11 14.48
N GLN A 488 -10.02 16.30 15.74
CA GLN A 488 -8.67 16.71 16.15
C GLN A 488 -8.28 15.99 17.43
N ALA A 489 -7.02 15.54 17.52
CA ALA A 489 -6.49 14.98 18.75
C ALA A 489 -6.15 16.07 19.77
N PRO A 490 -6.11 15.77 21.07
CA PRO A 490 -5.64 16.73 22.07
C PRO A 490 -4.11 16.91 22.02
N TYR A 491 -3.36 15.89 21.60
CA TYR A 491 -1.90 15.85 21.58
C TYR A 491 -1.39 15.04 20.38
N GLY A 492 -0.15 15.32 19.98
CA GLY A 492 0.66 14.41 19.19
C GLY A 492 1.34 13.36 20.08
N ALA A 493 1.94 12.34 19.46
CA ALA A 493 2.68 11.32 20.17
C ALA A 493 3.89 10.80 19.36
N SER A 494 4.81 10.13 20.06
CA SER A 494 5.86 9.32 19.44
C SER A 494 5.64 7.86 19.72
N LEU A 495 5.80 7.03 18.68
CA LEU A 495 5.84 5.59 18.83
C LEU A 495 7.30 5.17 19.00
N LEU A 496 7.64 4.66 20.18
CA LEU A 496 9.00 4.26 20.55
C LEU A 496 9.15 2.74 20.45
N GLY A 497 10.34 2.27 20.08
CA GLY A 497 10.63 0.86 19.85
C GLY A 497 10.50 0.50 18.37
N GLY A 498 9.94 -0.68 18.08
CA GLY A 498 9.67 -1.15 16.72
C GLY A 498 10.70 -2.13 16.19
N THR A 499 12.00 -1.86 16.31
CA THR A 499 13.05 -2.80 15.86
C THR A 499 13.00 -4.13 16.60
N SER A 500 12.55 -4.14 17.87
CA SER A 500 12.38 -5.36 18.67
C SER A 500 10.98 -5.99 18.54
N GLY A 501 10.12 -5.52 17.62
CA GLY A 501 8.73 -5.97 17.51
C GLY A 501 7.83 -5.54 18.69
N THR A 502 8.28 -4.59 19.52
CA THR A 502 7.48 -4.03 20.62
C THR A 502 7.40 -2.51 20.48
N TYR A 503 6.19 -1.98 20.60
CA TYR A 503 5.93 -0.55 20.57
C TYR A 503 5.46 -0.03 21.92
N THR A 504 5.88 1.20 22.25
CA THR A 504 5.34 1.97 23.37
C THR A 504 4.95 3.36 22.88
N LEU A 505 3.82 3.88 23.35
CA LEU A 505 3.34 5.21 22.96
C LEU A 505 3.75 6.26 24.00
N LYS A 506 4.39 7.32 23.55
CA LYS A 506 4.67 8.51 24.36
C LYS A 506 3.84 9.69 23.84
N GLU A 507 2.72 9.98 24.48
CA GLU A 507 1.95 11.20 24.20
C GLU A 507 2.74 12.45 24.63
N HIS A 508 2.67 13.51 23.82
CA HIS A 508 3.32 14.80 24.06
C HIS A 508 2.38 15.73 24.85
N THR A 509 2.01 15.33 26.06
CA THR A 509 1.06 16.08 26.90
C THR A 509 1.56 17.48 27.29
N ASP A 510 2.87 17.72 27.17
CA ASP A 510 3.54 19.01 27.34
C ASP A 510 3.30 19.99 26.17
N LYS A 511 2.79 19.50 25.03
CA LYS A 511 2.48 20.28 23.83
C LYS A 511 1.04 20.01 23.35
N PRO A 512 0.01 20.56 24.03
CA PRO A 512 -1.38 20.45 23.58
C PRO A 512 -1.56 21.04 22.18
N PHE A 513 -2.36 20.38 21.35
CA PHE A 513 -2.73 20.90 20.04
C PHE A 513 -3.61 22.15 20.17
N GLY A 514 -3.26 23.17 19.39
CA GLY A 514 -4.03 24.37 19.18
C GLY A 514 -4.95 24.28 17.96
N LYS A 515 -5.64 25.39 17.69
CA LYS A 515 -6.65 25.49 16.61
C LYS A 515 -6.09 25.27 15.20
N ASP A 516 -4.79 25.47 15.02
CA ASP A 516 -4.08 25.42 13.73
C ASP A 516 -3.34 24.09 13.53
N ASP A 517 -3.26 23.23 14.54
CA ASP A 517 -2.72 21.87 14.43
C ASP A 517 -3.59 20.98 13.56
N PHE A 518 -3.04 19.84 13.15
CA PHE A 518 -3.69 18.96 12.17
C PHE A 518 -5.08 18.52 12.61
N LYS A 519 -6.05 18.71 11.71
CA LYS A 519 -7.45 18.34 11.96
C LYS A 519 -8.20 18.10 10.67
N PHE A 520 -9.28 17.34 10.80
CA PHE A 520 -10.27 17.18 9.75
C PHE A 520 -11.52 18.00 10.05
N THR A 521 -12.18 18.49 9.00
CA THR A 521 -13.57 18.96 9.04
C THR A 521 -14.39 18.03 8.14
N SER A 522 -15.43 17.43 8.68
CA SER A 522 -16.38 16.63 7.89
C SER A 522 -17.77 17.25 7.91
N ASN A 523 -18.36 17.43 6.73
CA ASN A 523 -19.77 17.80 6.57
C ASN A 523 -20.56 16.54 6.28
N GLN A 524 -21.38 16.13 7.24
CA GLN A 524 -22.09 14.85 7.26
C GLN A 524 -23.59 15.08 7.12
N ILE A 525 -24.24 14.34 6.23
CA ILE A 525 -25.68 14.28 6.09
C ILE A 525 -26.13 12.85 6.34
N TRP A 526 -26.92 12.66 7.39
CA TRP A 526 -27.59 11.43 7.74
C TRP A 526 -29.04 11.50 7.30
N THR A 527 -29.47 10.59 6.44
CA THR A 527 -30.85 10.48 5.96
C THR A 527 -31.46 9.18 6.49
N ILE A 528 -32.49 9.27 7.32
CA ILE A 528 -33.11 8.14 8.00
C ILE A 528 -34.50 7.90 7.42
N TYR A 529 -34.71 6.70 6.87
CA TYR A 529 -35.93 6.31 6.17
C TYR A 529 -36.88 5.51 7.06
N LYS A 530 -38.08 5.25 6.54
CA LYS A 530 -39.21 4.62 7.25
C LYS A 530 -38.96 3.19 7.70
N ASP A 531 -38.18 2.43 6.95
CA ASP A 531 -37.82 1.05 7.26
C ASP A 531 -36.61 0.95 8.22
N GLY A 532 -36.07 2.08 8.65
CA GLY A 532 -34.86 2.14 9.48
C GLY A 532 -33.55 2.09 8.70
N SER A 533 -33.59 2.11 7.37
CA SER A 533 -32.39 2.35 6.58
C SER A 533 -31.83 3.74 6.86
N ILE A 534 -30.50 3.85 6.95
CA ILE A 534 -29.79 5.10 7.23
C ILE A 534 -28.72 5.31 6.16
N GLU A 535 -28.76 6.44 5.46
CA GLU A 535 -27.73 6.84 4.51
C GLU A 535 -26.82 7.90 5.14
N LEU A 536 -25.50 7.69 5.08
CA LEU A 536 -24.49 8.72 5.30
C LEU A 536 -23.95 9.21 3.96
N SER A 537 -23.97 10.53 3.76
CA SER A 537 -23.11 11.19 2.78
C SER A 537 -22.22 12.20 3.50
N SER A 538 -20.91 12.05 3.36
CA SER A 538 -19.90 12.85 4.04
C SER A 538 -18.90 13.45 3.06
N SER A 539 -18.49 14.68 3.33
CA SER A 539 -17.34 15.31 2.68
C SER A 539 -16.32 15.69 3.73
N ILE A 540 -15.11 15.16 3.60
CA ILE A 540 -14.01 15.32 4.55
C ILE A 540 -12.96 16.24 3.93
N THR A 541 -12.53 17.24 4.68
CA THR A 541 -11.39 18.11 4.35
C THR A 541 -10.42 18.16 5.53
N SER A 542 -9.20 18.58 5.29
CA SER A 542 -8.20 18.83 6.33
C SER A 542 -7.61 20.24 6.19
N ASN A 543 -6.99 20.73 7.25
CA ASN A 543 -6.17 21.95 7.19
C ASN A 543 -4.77 21.71 6.60
N ASN A 544 -4.39 20.46 6.30
CA ASN A 544 -3.14 20.14 5.63
C ASN A 544 -3.30 18.91 4.71
N ALA A 545 -3.59 19.17 3.44
CA ALA A 545 -3.87 18.13 2.45
C ALA A 545 -2.65 17.31 2.01
N SER A 546 -1.42 17.71 2.35
CA SER A 546 -0.20 16.99 1.98
C SER A 546 0.13 15.83 2.92
N VAL A 547 -0.49 15.77 4.11
CA VAL A 547 -0.31 14.69 5.07
C VAL A 547 -0.73 13.36 4.44
N VAL A 548 0.17 12.37 4.54
CA VAL A 548 -0.11 11.00 4.08
C VAL A 548 -0.69 10.22 5.25
N LEU A 549 -1.88 9.67 5.04
CA LEU A 549 -2.65 8.97 6.04
C LEU A 549 -2.45 7.46 5.91
N ALA A 550 -2.66 6.72 6.99
CA ALA A 550 -2.73 5.26 6.92
C ALA A 550 -3.98 4.80 6.14
N ARG A 551 -5.09 5.51 6.35
CA ARG A 551 -6.38 5.33 5.70
C ARG A 551 -7.22 6.59 5.82
N LEU A 552 -8.40 6.62 5.20
CA LEU A 552 -9.41 7.66 5.45
C LEU A 552 -10.81 7.06 5.36
N GLY A 553 -11.53 7.02 6.48
CA GLY A 553 -12.81 6.33 6.55
C GLY A 553 -13.56 6.49 7.85
N TYR A 554 -14.52 5.61 8.08
CA TYR A 554 -15.30 5.55 9.32
C TYR A 554 -15.09 4.22 10.04
N ALA A 555 -14.72 4.30 11.32
CA ALA A 555 -14.61 3.16 12.23
C ALA A 555 -15.87 3.06 13.12
N LEU A 556 -16.31 1.84 13.40
CA LEU A 556 -17.44 1.55 14.29
C LEU A 556 -17.27 0.18 14.96
N GLN A 557 -18.10 -0.09 15.97
CA GLN A 557 -18.09 -1.35 16.67
C GLN A 557 -19.48 -1.98 16.87
N LEU A 558 -19.56 -3.27 16.55
CA LEU A 558 -20.74 -4.10 16.76
C LEU A 558 -20.51 -5.05 17.96
N PRO A 559 -21.57 -5.56 18.60
CA PRO A 559 -21.45 -6.66 19.56
C PRO A 559 -20.77 -7.90 18.98
N THR A 560 -20.08 -8.68 19.82
CA THR A 560 -19.33 -9.89 19.41
C THR A 560 -20.19 -11.00 18.81
N GLU A 561 -21.52 -10.97 18.99
CA GLU A 561 -22.41 -11.97 18.40
C GLU A 561 -22.50 -11.88 16.87
N TYR A 562 -22.15 -10.74 16.26
CA TYR A 562 -22.20 -10.51 14.81
C TYR A 562 -20.93 -11.00 14.09
N GLY A 563 -20.52 -12.24 14.37
CA GLY A 563 -19.26 -12.82 13.89
C GLY A 563 -19.29 -13.34 12.44
N ASN A 564 -20.45 -13.48 11.80
CA ASN A 564 -20.53 -13.93 10.41
C ASN A 564 -20.32 -12.74 9.46
N TYR A 565 -19.32 -12.81 8.59
CA TYR A 565 -18.88 -11.73 7.72
C TYR A 565 -19.09 -12.10 6.25
N SER A 566 -19.90 -11.32 5.52
CA SER A 566 -20.11 -11.54 4.08
C SER A 566 -19.96 -10.24 3.32
N TYR A 567 -19.33 -10.25 2.16
CA TYR A 567 -19.11 -9.04 1.37
C TYR A 567 -19.07 -9.33 -0.11
N TYR A 568 -19.40 -8.32 -0.92
CA TYR A 568 -19.23 -8.35 -2.36
C TYR A 568 -18.14 -7.36 -2.76
N GLY A 569 -16.96 -7.86 -3.10
CA GLY A 569 -15.74 -7.06 -3.32
C GLY A 569 -14.55 -7.96 -3.64
N ARG A 570 -13.32 -7.44 -3.53
CA ARG A 570 -12.12 -8.25 -3.79
C ARG A 570 -11.83 -9.22 -2.66
N GLY A 571 -11.64 -10.49 -3.00
CA GLY A 571 -11.23 -11.51 -2.04
C GLY A 571 -10.98 -12.88 -2.67
N PRO A 572 -10.92 -13.94 -1.84
CA PRO A 572 -11.13 -13.94 -0.38
C PRO A 572 -9.89 -13.58 0.44
N ILE A 573 -8.73 -13.42 -0.18
CA ILE A 573 -7.49 -13.09 0.53
C ILE A 573 -7.41 -11.58 0.73
N ASN A 574 -6.93 -11.13 1.90
CA ASN A 574 -6.80 -9.71 2.20
C ASN A 574 -5.86 -9.00 1.21
N ASN A 575 -6.27 -7.80 0.80
CA ASN A 575 -5.68 -7.06 -0.30
C ASN A 575 -5.65 -5.57 0.00
N TYR A 576 -4.77 -4.84 -0.70
CA TYR A 576 -4.52 -3.41 -0.53
C TYR A 576 -4.41 -2.73 -1.89
N ALA A 577 -4.44 -1.39 -1.92
CA ALA A 577 -4.43 -0.59 -3.14
C ALA A 577 -3.36 -1.02 -4.16
N ASP A 578 -2.17 -1.38 -3.67
CA ASP A 578 -1.00 -1.81 -4.45
C ASP A 578 -0.75 -3.34 -4.44
N ARG A 579 -1.62 -4.13 -3.82
CA ARG A 579 -1.55 -5.61 -3.78
C ARG A 579 -2.95 -6.24 -3.83
N LYS A 580 -3.61 -6.12 -4.98
CA LYS A 580 -4.98 -6.61 -5.18
C LYS A 580 -5.24 -7.34 -6.50
N THR A 581 -4.23 -7.54 -7.35
CA THR A 581 -4.43 -8.08 -8.70
C THR A 581 -4.85 -9.56 -8.68
N ALA A 582 -4.50 -10.30 -7.63
CA ALA A 582 -4.89 -11.69 -7.45
C ALA A 582 -6.31 -11.88 -6.91
N GLN A 583 -6.95 -10.81 -6.42
CA GLN A 583 -8.24 -10.89 -5.73
C GLN A 583 -9.34 -10.35 -6.63
N PHE A 584 -10.31 -11.19 -6.94
CA PHE A 584 -11.40 -10.90 -7.86
C PHE A 584 -12.63 -10.39 -7.12
N ILE A 585 -13.46 -9.64 -7.84
CA ILE A 585 -14.70 -9.09 -7.31
C ILE A 585 -15.76 -10.19 -7.36
N GLU A 586 -16.00 -10.83 -6.21
CA GLU A 586 -16.91 -11.95 -6.05
C GLU A 586 -17.68 -11.84 -4.72
N LEU A 587 -18.73 -12.65 -4.55
CA LEU A 587 -19.44 -12.76 -3.29
C LEU A 587 -18.67 -13.69 -2.34
N HIS A 588 -18.19 -13.14 -1.24
CA HIS A 588 -17.43 -13.87 -0.23
C HIS A 588 -18.25 -14.06 1.05
N LYS A 589 -18.16 -15.27 1.62
CA LYS A 589 -18.73 -15.63 2.92
C LYS A 589 -17.60 -16.11 3.82
N SER A 590 -17.50 -15.55 5.01
CA SER A 590 -16.43 -15.79 5.97
C SER A 590 -16.95 -15.53 7.40
N THR A 591 -16.04 -15.50 8.37
CA THR A 591 -16.28 -15.05 9.74
C THR A 591 -15.24 -14.00 10.11
N VAL A 592 -15.54 -13.14 11.09
CA VAL A 592 -14.58 -12.16 11.64
C VAL A 592 -13.29 -12.85 12.09
N LYS A 593 -13.42 -14.05 12.68
CA LYS A 593 -12.29 -14.87 13.09
C LYS A 593 -11.41 -15.31 11.91
N ASP A 594 -12.02 -15.71 10.79
CA ASP A 594 -11.30 -16.16 9.60
C ASP A 594 -10.63 -14.99 8.84
N GLN A 595 -10.98 -13.74 9.15
CA GLN A 595 -10.26 -12.57 8.63
C GLN A 595 -8.93 -12.30 9.34
N PHE A 596 -8.66 -12.97 10.46
CA PHE A 596 -7.41 -12.83 11.20
C PHE A 596 -6.26 -13.56 10.50
N VAL A 597 -5.19 -12.83 10.19
CA VAL A 597 -3.94 -13.38 9.63
C VAL A 597 -2.91 -13.49 10.76
N PRO A 598 -2.38 -14.70 11.05
CA PRO A 598 -1.57 -14.96 12.25
C PRO A 598 -0.11 -14.53 12.06
N TRP A 599 0.12 -13.23 11.82
CA TRP A 599 1.47 -12.66 11.80
C TRP A 599 2.18 -12.90 13.15
N PRO A 600 3.47 -13.30 13.16
CA PRO A 600 4.24 -13.41 14.40
C PRO A 600 4.18 -12.13 15.24
N ASN A 601 4.31 -10.97 14.58
CA ASN A 601 4.01 -9.66 15.15
C ASN A 601 2.68 -9.13 14.56
N PRO A 602 1.61 -8.96 15.37
CA PRO A 602 0.36 -8.35 14.95
C PRO A 602 0.54 -7.00 14.26
N GLN A 603 -0.17 -6.81 13.14
CA GLN A 603 -0.12 -5.60 12.31
C GLN A 603 -1.45 -5.43 11.57
N ASN A 604 -1.61 -4.39 10.76
CA ASN A 604 -2.84 -4.21 10.00
C ASN A 604 -3.13 -5.39 9.05
N MET A 605 -4.38 -5.87 9.05
CA MET A 605 -4.87 -7.03 8.30
C MET A 605 -6.37 -6.90 7.99
N SER A 606 -7.00 -7.92 7.39
CA SER A 606 -8.45 -7.97 7.09
C SER A 606 -8.96 -6.95 6.05
N ASN A 607 -8.10 -6.13 5.44
CA ASN A 607 -8.53 -5.20 4.40
C ASN A 607 -9.00 -5.91 3.12
N ASN A 608 -10.14 -5.47 2.59
CA ASN A 608 -10.68 -5.88 1.30
C ASN A 608 -11.04 -4.63 0.48
N GLU A 609 -10.48 -4.53 -0.73
CA GLU A 609 -10.67 -3.39 -1.64
C GLU A 609 -11.88 -3.55 -2.56
N ASP A 610 -12.31 -2.45 -3.17
CA ASP A 610 -13.38 -2.37 -4.16
C ASP A 610 -14.69 -3.07 -3.69
N VAL A 611 -15.08 -2.88 -2.43
CA VAL A 611 -16.26 -3.48 -1.81
C VAL A 611 -17.52 -2.69 -2.14
N ARG A 612 -18.53 -3.37 -2.71
CA ARG A 612 -19.86 -2.80 -3.01
C ARG A 612 -20.74 -2.82 -1.77
N TRP A 613 -20.67 -3.88 -0.99
CA TRP A 613 -21.34 -3.98 0.30
C TRP A 613 -20.65 -5.02 1.20
N THR A 614 -20.76 -4.83 2.50
CA THR A 614 -20.33 -5.77 3.53
C THR A 614 -21.42 -5.95 4.59
N ALA A 615 -21.54 -7.15 5.16
CA ALA A 615 -22.61 -7.54 6.06
C ALA A 615 -22.05 -8.31 7.25
N LEU A 616 -22.53 -7.95 8.44
CA LEU A 616 -22.27 -8.68 9.68
C LEU A 616 -23.58 -9.22 10.24
N THR A 617 -23.62 -10.52 10.50
CA THR A 617 -24.80 -11.21 11.02
C THR A 617 -24.45 -12.11 12.20
N ASN A 618 -25.41 -12.33 13.08
CA ASN A 618 -25.32 -13.36 14.10
C ASN A 618 -25.76 -14.72 13.53
N ASN A 619 -25.72 -15.77 14.37
CA ASN A 619 -26.10 -17.12 13.94
C ASN A 619 -27.60 -17.29 13.62
N ALA A 620 -28.45 -16.35 14.03
CA ALA A 620 -29.86 -16.31 13.66
C ALA A 620 -30.11 -15.62 12.30
N GLY A 621 -29.05 -15.15 11.63
CA GLY A 621 -29.16 -14.42 10.36
C GLY A 621 -29.70 -13.01 10.51
N GLN A 622 -29.62 -12.43 11.71
CA GLN A 622 -29.97 -11.04 12.00
C GLN A 622 -28.71 -10.18 12.04
N GLY A 623 -28.78 -8.94 11.58
CA GLY A 623 -27.63 -8.05 11.62
C GLY A 623 -27.80 -6.83 10.73
N VAL A 624 -26.71 -6.44 10.07
CA VAL A 624 -26.64 -5.19 9.31
C VAL A 624 -25.81 -5.35 8.04
N VAL A 625 -26.24 -4.69 6.96
CA VAL A 625 -25.46 -4.53 5.72
C VAL A 625 -25.08 -3.06 5.56
N PHE A 626 -23.83 -2.83 5.21
CA PHE A 626 -23.25 -1.55 4.80
C PHE A 626 -23.05 -1.57 3.29
N ILE A 627 -23.69 -0.66 2.57
CA ILE A 627 -23.71 -0.61 1.11
C ILE A 627 -22.99 0.66 0.68
N ALA A 628 -21.91 0.52 -0.10
CA ALA A 628 -21.15 1.65 -0.59
C ALA A 628 -21.97 2.49 -1.57
N LYS A 629 -21.79 3.82 -1.55
CA LYS A 629 -22.33 4.70 -2.60
C LYS A 629 -21.69 4.40 -3.96
N GLU A 630 -20.39 4.14 -3.98
CA GLU A 630 -19.63 3.72 -5.17
C GLU A 630 -18.89 2.41 -4.87
N HIS A 631 -17.86 2.49 -4.05
CA HIS A 631 -17.13 1.36 -3.46
C HIS A 631 -16.43 1.84 -2.18
N LEU A 632 -16.01 0.90 -1.34
CA LEU A 632 -15.23 1.14 -0.13
C LEU A 632 -14.08 0.13 -0.02
N SER A 633 -13.11 0.41 0.82
CA SER A 633 -12.28 -0.61 1.46
C SER A 633 -12.91 -0.97 2.80
N THR A 634 -12.99 -2.26 3.13
CA THR A 634 -13.61 -2.69 4.39
C THR A 634 -12.78 -3.74 5.11
N SER A 635 -12.73 -3.65 6.44
CA SER A 635 -12.17 -4.67 7.31
C SER A 635 -13.10 -4.94 8.50
N ALA A 636 -13.03 -6.16 9.04
CA ALA A 636 -13.69 -6.55 10.28
C ALA A 636 -12.76 -7.44 11.11
N LEU A 637 -12.52 -7.06 12.36
CA LEU A 637 -11.63 -7.76 13.30
C LEU A 637 -12.18 -7.72 14.72
N ASP A 638 -11.71 -8.65 15.56
CA ASP A 638 -12.02 -8.68 16.99
C ASP A 638 -11.20 -7.65 17.82
N TYR A 639 -10.28 -6.93 17.16
CA TYR A 639 -9.29 -6.04 17.78
C TYR A 639 -9.26 -4.68 17.08
N SER A 640 -8.99 -3.63 17.85
CA SER A 640 -8.70 -2.29 17.36
C SER A 640 -7.29 -2.18 16.79
N GLU A 641 -7.05 -1.15 15.97
CA GLU A 641 -5.72 -0.89 15.41
C GLU A 641 -4.66 -0.61 16.49
N LEU A 642 -5.02 -0.04 17.64
CA LEU A 642 -4.09 0.15 18.76
C LEU A 642 -3.79 -1.15 19.51
N GLU A 643 -4.78 -2.03 19.70
CA GLU A 643 -4.55 -3.35 20.31
C GLU A 643 -3.60 -4.19 19.45
N LEU A 644 -3.76 -4.13 18.12
CA LEU A 644 -2.81 -4.74 17.17
C LEU A 644 -1.42 -4.10 17.26
N THR A 645 -1.33 -2.77 17.36
CA THR A 645 -0.03 -2.05 17.43
C THR A 645 0.80 -2.44 18.65
N PHE A 646 0.18 -2.71 19.80
CA PHE A 646 0.91 -2.89 21.06
C PHE A 646 1.16 -4.35 21.45
N ALA A 647 0.50 -5.31 20.81
CA ALA A 647 0.74 -6.73 21.06
C ALA A 647 1.99 -7.19 20.29
N PRO A 648 3.05 -7.70 20.96
CA PRO A 648 4.22 -8.24 20.26
C PRO A 648 3.93 -9.58 19.58
N HIS A 649 3.03 -10.38 20.17
CA HIS A 649 2.63 -11.69 19.66
C HIS A 649 1.10 -11.86 19.70
N PRO A 650 0.48 -12.65 18.81
CA PRO A 650 -0.97 -12.85 18.76
C PRO A 650 -1.60 -13.30 20.09
N TYR A 651 -0.91 -14.16 20.85
CA TYR A 651 -1.42 -14.67 22.12
C TYR A 651 -1.51 -13.59 23.21
N GLN A 652 -0.87 -12.43 23.00
CA GLN A 652 -0.86 -11.30 23.92
C GLN A 652 -1.96 -10.27 23.60
N LEU A 653 -2.75 -10.49 22.54
CA LEU A 653 -3.91 -9.66 22.23
C LEU A 653 -4.96 -9.78 23.35
N PRO A 654 -5.63 -8.67 23.73
CA PRO A 654 -6.60 -8.68 24.81
C PRO A 654 -7.88 -9.44 24.41
N LYS A 655 -8.75 -9.72 25.39
CA LYS A 655 -10.09 -10.22 25.07
C LYS A 655 -10.86 -9.16 24.27
N SER A 656 -11.47 -9.57 23.16
CA SER A 656 -12.27 -8.67 22.31
C SER A 656 -13.36 -7.94 23.08
N SER A 657 -13.50 -6.64 22.79
CA SER A 657 -14.59 -5.81 23.29
C SER A 657 -15.82 -5.83 22.36
N GLY A 658 -15.67 -6.23 21.10
CA GLY A 658 -16.67 -6.16 20.04
C GLY A 658 -16.02 -6.35 18.66
N VAL A 659 -16.84 -6.48 17.62
CA VAL A 659 -16.33 -6.52 16.25
C VAL A 659 -16.05 -5.10 15.78
N HIS A 660 -14.78 -4.79 15.55
CA HIS A 660 -14.29 -3.53 15.00
C HIS A 660 -14.40 -3.57 13.49
N VAL A 661 -15.13 -2.63 12.91
CA VAL A 661 -15.37 -2.53 11.47
C VAL A 661 -14.87 -1.20 10.96
N HIS A 662 -14.15 -1.23 9.84
CA HIS A 662 -13.79 -0.04 9.08
C HIS A 662 -14.52 0.00 7.74
N LEU A 663 -15.01 1.19 7.40
CA LEU A 663 -15.63 1.55 6.14
C LEU A 663 -14.84 2.73 5.54
N ASP A 664 -13.85 2.40 4.74
CA ASP A 664 -12.85 3.37 4.28
C ASP A 664 -13.10 3.81 2.84
N ALA A 665 -12.91 5.10 2.58
CA ALA A 665 -12.83 5.61 1.21
C ALA A 665 -11.58 5.08 0.50
N ALA A 666 -10.47 4.97 1.25
CA ALA A 666 -9.23 4.40 0.78
C ALA A 666 -8.30 4.01 1.95
N VAL A 667 -7.43 3.04 1.69
CA VAL A 667 -6.34 2.60 2.60
C VAL A 667 -5.02 2.72 1.84
N THR A 668 -3.98 3.26 2.48
CA THR A 668 -2.66 3.40 1.86
C THR A 668 -2.08 2.03 1.53
N GLY A 669 -1.37 1.92 0.41
CA GLY A 669 -0.68 0.69 0.00
C GLY A 669 0.33 0.18 1.03
N LEU A 670 0.88 -1.00 0.76
CA LEU A 670 1.87 -1.66 1.61
C LEU A 670 3.31 -1.29 1.24
N GLY A 671 3.59 -0.99 -0.03
CA GLY A 671 4.93 -0.69 -0.52
C GLY A 671 5.95 -1.80 -0.26
N GLY A 672 7.21 -1.41 -0.08
CA GLY A 672 8.34 -2.30 0.23
C GLY A 672 9.49 -1.56 0.92
N ASN A 673 9.17 -0.76 1.95
CA ASN A 673 10.14 0.14 2.61
C ASN A 673 10.89 -0.49 3.79
N SER A 674 10.52 -1.71 4.22
CA SER A 674 11.31 -2.45 5.21
C SER A 674 12.74 -2.74 4.71
N CYS A 675 12.87 -3.03 3.41
CA CYS A 675 14.14 -3.07 2.69
C CYS A 675 13.86 -2.84 1.19
N GLY A 676 14.43 -1.78 0.60
CA GLY A 676 14.45 -1.65 -0.85
C GLY A 676 13.62 -0.57 -1.52
N GLN A 677 12.56 -0.96 -2.27
CA GLN A 677 11.82 -0.13 -3.25
C GLN A 677 11.51 1.28 -2.75
N GLY A 678 11.19 1.38 -1.46
CA GLY A 678 10.70 2.59 -0.84
C GLY A 678 9.24 2.46 -0.38
N PRO A 679 8.62 3.59 0.00
CA PRO A 679 7.19 3.68 0.30
C PRO A 679 6.30 3.25 -0.90
N PRO A 680 4.98 3.03 -0.68
CA PRO A 680 4.03 2.84 -1.77
C PRO A 680 4.18 3.94 -2.83
N LEU A 681 3.89 3.64 -4.10
CA LEU A 681 3.91 4.68 -5.13
C LEU A 681 2.91 5.80 -4.79
N GLU A 682 3.16 7.04 -5.25
CA GLU A 682 2.31 8.19 -4.91
C GLU A 682 0.82 7.97 -5.20
N LYS A 683 0.49 7.23 -6.27
CA LYS A 683 -0.89 6.87 -6.64
C LYS A 683 -1.58 5.95 -5.63
N ASP A 684 -0.81 5.24 -4.81
CA ASP A 684 -1.26 4.24 -3.84
C ASP A 684 -1.18 4.79 -2.40
N ARG A 685 -0.90 6.09 -2.23
CA ARG A 685 -0.91 6.77 -0.93
C ARG A 685 -2.18 7.56 -0.73
N VAL A 686 -2.81 7.39 0.42
CA VAL A 686 -3.96 8.19 0.83
C VAL A 686 -3.45 9.51 1.41
N LYS A 687 -3.86 10.63 0.81
CA LYS A 687 -3.55 11.98 1.32
C LYS A 687 -4.77 12.60 1.97
N ALA A 688 -4.57 13.54 2.88
CA ALA A 688 -5.64 14.27 3.56
C ALA A 688 -6.36 15.31 2.66
N VAL A 689 -6.48 15.03 1.36
CA VAL A 689 -7.16 15.86 0.36
C VAL A 689 -8.69 15.80 0.55
N PRO A 690 -9.45 16.79 0.03
CA PRO A 690 -10.90 16.73 0.04
C PRO A 690 -11.42 15.41 -0.53
N THR A 691 -12.18 14.67 0.29
CA THR A 691 -12.64 13.32 -0.03
C THR A 691 -14.11 13.19 0.29
N ALA A 692 -14.92 12.75 -0.69
CA ALA A 692 -16.31 12.40 -0.49
C ALA A 692 -16.43 10.90 -0.21
N ILE A 693 -17.23 10.53 0.78
CA ILE A 693 -17.52 9.14 1.13
C ILE A 693 -19.01 9.02 1.47
N GLY A 694 -19.62 7.88 1.15
CA GLY A 694 -20.99 7.62 1.55
C GLY A 694 -21.34 6.15 1.53
N PHE A 695 -22.25 5.77 2.42
CA PHE A 695 -22.75 4.41 2.53
C PHE A 695 -24.15 4.37 3.15
N ILE A 696 -24.83 3.25 2.96
CA ILE A 696 -26.15 2.96 3.51
C ILE A 696 -26.02 1.85 4.55
N ILE A 697 -26.64 2.02 5.70
CA ILE A 697 -26.83 1.02 6.75
C ILE A 697 -28.26 0.48 6.65
N ARG A 698 -28.45 -0.83 6.51
CA ARG A 698 -29.79 -1.46 6.49
C ARG A 698 -29.87 -2.69 7.39
N PRO A 699 -31.03 -2.93 8.04
CA PRO A 699 -31.25 -4.15 8.80
C PRO A 699 -31.29 -5.38 7.90
N ILE A 700 -30.64 -6.45 8.35
CA ILE A 700 -30.76 -7.80 7.79
C ILE A 700 -31.66 -8.63 8.70
N GLN A 701 -32.56 -9.40 8.09
CA GLN A 701 -33.33 -10.44 8.77
C GLN A 701 -33.27 -11.72 7.92
N ASN A 702 -33.11 -12.89 8.55
CA ASN A 702 -33.09 -14.18 7.86
C ASN A 702 -32.04 -14.28 6.73
N ASN A 703 -30.86 -13.66 6.89
CA ASN A 703 -29.78 -13.64 5.90
C ASN A 703 -30.18 -13.06 4.52
N ASP A 704 -31.07 -12.06 4.49
CA ASP A 704 -31.53 -11.41 3.26
C ASP A 704 -30.57 -10.33 2.70
N MET A 705 -29.27 -10.36 3.07
CA MET A 705 -28.31 -9.29 2.79
C MET A 705 -28.15 -8.97 1.29
N ILE A 706 -28.22 -9.97 0.41
CA ILE A 706 -28.09 -9.78 -1.05
C ILE A 706 -29.26 -8.94 -1.55
N ALA A 707 -30.49 -9.25 -1.15
CA ALA A 707 -31.67 -8.49 -1.55
C ALA A 707 -31.65 -7.07 -0.94
N LYS A 708 -31.20 -6.92 0.31
CA LYS A 708 -31.08 -5.62 0.98
C LYS A 708 -30.03 -4.72 0.34
N ALA A 709 -28.98 -5.28 -0.24
CA ALA A 709 -27.90 -4.54 -0.90
C ALA A 709 -28.26 -3.96 -2.27
N GLN A 710 -29.38 -4.38 -2.88
CA GLN A 710 -29.80 -3.95 -4.22
C GLN A 710 -30.53 -2.60 -4.21
N VAL A 711 -29.83 -1.55 -3.75
CA VAL A 711 -30.34 -0.17 -3.70
C VAL A 711 -29.25 0.84 -4.06
N ALA A 712 -29.66 2.05 -4.44
CA ALA A 712 -28.79 3.21 -4.59
C ALA A 712 -29.16 4.32 -3.59
N THR A 713 -28.20 5.20 -3.30
CA THR A 713 -28.39 6.38 -2.44
C THR A 713 -29.43 7.34 -3.01
N ALA A 714 -30.25 7.93 -2.16
CA ALA A 714 -31.28 8.91 -2.52
C ALA A 714 -31.23 10.19 -1.67
N GLY A 715 -30.31 10.25 -0.71
CA GLY A 715 -30.11 11.37 0.19
C GLY A 715 -29.50 12.59 -0.49
N ASP A 716 -29.50 13.69 0.26
CA ASP A 716 -28.79 14.90 -0.14
C ASP A 716 -27.27 14.71 0.00
N ALA A 717 -26.49 15.39 -0.82
CA ALA A 717 -25.03 15.30 -0.79
C ALA A 717 -24.40 16.56 -0.17
N PRO A 718 -23.40 16.46 0.72
CA PRO A 718 -22.84 17.62 1.40
C PRO A 718 -22.06 18.54 0.44
N ILE A 719 -21.89 19.79 0.87
CA ILE A 719 -20.96 20.75 0.26
C ILE A 719 -19.66 20.70 1.05
N SER A 720 -18.54 20.71 0.33
CA SER A 720 -17.19 20.81 0.88
C SER A 720 -16.66 22.23 0.69
N LEU A 721 -15.99 22.74 1.72
CA LEU A 721 -15.17 23.94 1.64
C LEU A 721 -13.73 23.51 1.90
N ALA A 722 -12.85 23.76 0.94
CA ALA A 722 -11.43 23.46 1.07
C ALA A 722 -10.61 24.69 0.71
N ARG A 723 -9.66 25.06 1.56
CA ARG A 723 -8.71 26.14 1.31
C ARG A 723 -7.32 25.57 1.12
N SER A 724 -6.69 25.87 0.00
CA SER A 724 -5.29 25.52 -0.25
C SER A 724 -4.34 26.28 0.69
N SER A 725 -3.10 25.83 0.78
CA SER A 725 -2.02 26.52 1.50
C SER A 725 -1.73 27.93 0.97
N ASN A 726 -2.08 28.21 -0.30
CA ASN A 726 -1.94 29.54 -0.90
C ASN A 726 -3.19 30.42 -0.75
N GLY A 727 -4.20 29.98 0.00
CA GLY A 727 -5.38 30.76 0.35
C GLY A 727 -6.53 30.72 -0.64
N GLU A 728 -6.43 29.93 -1.70
CA GLU A 728 -7.53 29.72 -2.65
C GLU A 728 -8.58 28.77 -2.04
N VAL A 729 -9.83 29.24 -1.96
CA VAL A 729 -10.97 28.46 -1.50
C VAL A 729 -11.68 27.84 -2.69
N SER A 730 -11.83 26.53 -2.64
CA SER A 730 -12.67 25.75 -3.55
C SER A 730 -13.92 25.26 -2.83
N ILE A 731 -15.04 25.26 -3.55
CA ILE A 731 -16.31 24.72 -3.07
C ILE A 731 -16.63 23.51 -3.93
N GLN A 732 -16.68 22.34 -3.30
CA GLN A 732 -17.02 21.10 -3.99
C GLN A 732 -18.44 20.71 -3.62
N SER A 733 -19.20 20.24 -4.60
CA SER A 733 -20.55 19.75 -4.39
C SER A 733 -20.63 18.27 -4.72
N GLY A 734 -21.26 17.50 -3.82
CA GLY A 734 -21.62 16.11 -4.10
C GLY A 734 -22.81 15.95 -5.05
N ASN A 735 -23.49 17.04 -5.45
CA ASN A 735 -24.58 17.04 -6.43
C ASN A 735 -24.25 17.97 -7.62
N LYS A 736 -23.73 17.38 -8.70
CA LYS A 736 -23.28 18.11 -9.90
C LYS A 736 -24.39 18.89 -10.63
N ASN A 737 -25.65 18.56 -10.38
CA ASN A 737 -26.79 19.16 -11.07
C ASN A 737 -27.38 20.37 -10.33
N GLU A 738 -26.95 20.62 -9.09
CA GLU A 738 -27.48 21.73 -8.29
C GLU A 738 -26.54 22.94 -8.29
N THR A 739 -27.14 24.13 -8.39
CA THR A 739 -26.40 25.39 -8.32
C THR A 739 -26.01 25.68 -6.87
N VAL A 740 -24.71 25.85 -6.63
CA VAL A 740 -24.18 26.25 -5.32
C VAL A 740 -24.11 27.77 -5.22
N LEU A 741 -24.68 28.30 -4.15
CA LEU A 741 -24.54 29.70 -3.75
C LEU A 741 -23.54 29.79 -2.59
N TYR A 742 -22.81 30.90 -2.52
CA TYR A 742 -21.94 31.21 -1.39
C TYR A 742 -21.96 32.70 -1.02
N SER A 743 -21.65 33.01 0.23
CA SER A 743 -21.47 34.37 0.74
C SER A 743 -20.16 34.47 1.52
N LEU A 744 -19.47 35.60 1.38
CA LEU A 744 -18.28 35.93 2.15
C LEU A 744 -18.63 36.94 3.25
N ASN A 745 -18.28 36.66 4.50
CA ASN A 745 -18.52 37.55 5.65
C ASN A 745 -19.99 38.05 5.73
N ASN A 746 -20.95 37.18 5.41
CA ASN A 746 -22.39 37.49 5.34
C ASN A 746 -22.77 38.57 4.31
N ALA A 747 -21.93 38.80 3.29
CA ALA A 747 -22.27 39.64 2.15
C ALA A 747 -23.32 38.98 1.24
N LYS A 748 -23.73 39.69 0.18
CA LYS A 748 -24.70 39.19 -0.81
C LYS A 748 -24.23 37.86 -1.43
N ALA A 749 -25.14 36.88 -1.45
CA ALA A 749 -24.88 35.57 -2.05
C ALA A 749 -24.52 35.68 -3.54
N SER A 750 -23.55 34.88 -3.97
CA SER A 750 -23.10 34.75 -5.35
C SER A 750 -23.14 33.29 -5.78
N VAL A 751 -23.33 33.03 -7.07
CA VAL A 751 -23.21 31.68 -7.63
C VAL A 751 -21.73 31.29 -7.66
N TYR A 752 -21.39 30.12 -7.12
CA TYR A 752 -20.04 29.58 -7.21
C TYR A 752 -19.74 29.15 -8.64
N LYS A 753 -18.67 29.69 -9.23
CA LYS A 753 -18.25 29.39 -10.62
C LYS A 753 -16.82 28.87 -10.73
N ALA A 754 -15.95 29.31 -9.83
CA ALA A 754 -14.54 28.95 -9.79
C ALA A 754 -13.99 29.21 -8.38
N PRO A 755 -12.85 28.61 -8.01
CA PRO A 755 -12.14 28.95 -6.78
C PRO A 755 -11.83 30.45 -6.66
N PHE A 756 -11.72 30.96 -5.43
CA PHE A 756 -11.48 32.38 -5.15
C PHE A 756 -10.45 32.58 -4.02
N ASP A 757 -9.73 33.69 -4.04
CA ASP A 757 -8.74 34.01 -3.01
C ASP A 757 -9.42 34.38 -1.67
N LEU A 758 -8.92 33.79 -0.59
CA LEU A 758 -9.27 34.13 0.78
C LEU A 758 -8.01 34.11 1.68
N ARG A 759 -6.89 34.62 1.18
CA ARG A 759 -5.64 34.77 1.97
C ARG A 759 -5.83 35.68 3.18
N ALA A 760 -6.63 36.72 3.03
CA ALA A 760 -6.95 37.65 4.12
C ALA A 760 -7.74 37.01 5.27
N GLY A 761 -8.23 35.78 5.09
CA GLY A 761 -9.17 35.13 6.00
C GLY A 761 -10.59 35.66 5.82
N GLY A 762 -11.52 35.07 6.57
CA GLY A 762 -12.94 35.41 6.52
C GLY A 762 -13.84 34.19 6.72
N THR A 763 -15.14 34.43 6.73
CA THR A 763 -16.16 33.39 6.86
C THR A 763 -16.78 33.11 5.50
N VAL A 764 -16.77 31.84 5.09
CA VAL A 764 -17.44 31.36 3.89
C VAL A 764 -18.67 30.56 4.31
N THR A 765 -19.84 30.93 3.80
CA THR A 765 -21.06 30.13 3.93
C THR A 765 -21.52 29.70 2.55
N ALA A 766 -21.77 28.41 2.34
CA ALA A 766 -22.20 27.85 1.05
C ALA A 766 -23.42 26.92 1.22
N TRP A 767 -24.32 26.93 0.24
CA TRP A 767 -25.53 26.11 0.24
C TRP A 767 -26.03 25.84 -1.19
N TYR A 768 -26.87 24.82 -1.34
CA TYR A 768 -27.59 24.60 -2.58
C TYR A 768 -28.73 25.60 -2.74
N GLN A 769 -28.87 26.19 -3.92
CA GLN A 769 -29.92 27.18 -4.20
C GLN A 769 -31.33 26.69 -3.82
N GLN A 770 -31.60 25.39 -3.97
CA GLN A 770 -32.90 24.77 -3.69
C GLN A 770 -33.01 24.20 -2.26
N ASN A 771 -31.92 24.14 -1.49
CA ASN A 771 -31.90 23.56 -0.15
C ASN A 771 -30.98 24.33 0.81
N GLU A 772 -31.43 25.51 1.24
CA GLU A 772 -30.71 26.37 2.19
C GLU A 772 -30.53 25.73 3.59
N LYS A 773 -31.31 24.68 3.91
CA LYS A 773 -31.22 23.95 5.18
C LYS A 773 -29.90 23.19 5.34
N LEU A 774 -29.18 22.93 4.24
CA LEU A 774 -27.90 22.22 4.24
C LEU A 774 -26.70 23.18 4.08
N LYS A 775 -26.85 24.43 4.54
CA LYS A 775 -25.75 25.40 4.51
C LYS A 775 -24.57 24.93 5.37
N VAL A 776 -23.37 25.08 4.83
CA VAL A 776 -22.11 24.86 5.52
C VAL A 776 -21.40 26.18 5.70
N THR A 777 -20.85 26.42 6.88
CA THR A 777 -20.12 27.65 7.21
C THR A 777 -18.75 27.28 7.74
N GLN A 778 -17.71 27.91 7.21
CA GLN A 778 -16.33 27.74 7.68
C GLN A 778 -15.64 29.08 7.81
N GLN A 779 -14.94 29.25 8.93
CA GLN A 779 -14.12 30.42 9.21
C GLN A 779 -12.66 30.10 8.93
N TYR A 780 -12.00 31.02 8.23
CA TYR A 780 -10.62 30.93 7.83
C TYR A 780 -9.81 32.08 8.45
N THR A 781 -8.69 31.75 9.09
CA THR A 781 -7.72 32.73 9.58
C THR A 781 -6.89 33.31 8.43
N LYS A 782 -6.33 34.50 8.60
CA LYS A 782 -5.42 35.09 7.62
C LYS A 782 -4.18 34.20 7.43
N ILE A 783 -3.77 33.98 6.19
CA ILE A 783 -2.49 33.33 5.86
C ILE A 783 -1.41 34.42 5.81
N GLU A 784 -0.49 34.37 6.75
CA GLU A 784 0.62 35.33 6.84
C GLU A 784 1.82 34.91 5.99
N THR A 785 2.09 33.61 5.91
CA THR A 785 3.19 33.03 5.13
C THR A 785 2.73 31.77 4.40
N ILE A 786 3.24 31.56 3.18
CA ILE A 786 3.04 30.32 2.41
C ILE A 786 4.36 29.53 2.51
N PRO A 787 4.40 28.41 3.25
CA PRO A 787 5.60 27.60 3.39
C PRO A 787 5.98 26.99 2.02
N MET A 788 7.27 26.73 1.84
CA MET A 788 7.74 25.93 0.71
C MET A 788 7.45 24.44 0.96
N GLU A 789 7.37 23.66 -0.11
CA GLU A 789 7.30 22.20 -0.04
C GLU A 789 8.40 21.57 -0.90
N VAL A 790 8.96 20.44 -0.48
CA VAL A 790 9.79 19.60 -1.35
C VAL A 790 8.88 18.79 -2.26
N VAL A 791 9.05 18.91 -3.57
CA VAL A 791 8.25 18.18 -4.56
C VAL A 791 8.99 17.01 -5.20
N PHE A 792 10.32 17.03 -5.17
CA PHE A 792 11.16 15.94 -5.68
C PHE A 792 12.55 16.00 -5.05
N ALA A 793 13.16 14.83 -4.82
CA ALA A 793 14.58 14.70 -4.52
C ALA A 793 15.17 13.60 -5.40
N SER A 794 16.35 13.83 -5.97
CA SER A 794 17.03 12.84 -6.81
C SER A 794 17.49 11.62 -6.02
N SER A 795 17.76 11.81 -4.73
CA SER A 795 18.18 10.78 -3.79
C SER A 795 17.95 11.29 -2.36
N GLN A 796 17.56 10.40 -1.45
CA GLN A 796 17.43 10.68 -0.02
C GLN A 796 17.61 9.39 0.79
N GLU A 797 18.16 9.49 1.99
CA GLU A 797 18.26 8.40 2.96
C GLU A 797 16.94 8.29 3.73
N THR A 798 16.39 7.08 3.81
CA THR A 798 15.04 6.90 4.36
C THR A 798 15.08 6.85 5.89
N GLY A 799 14.23 7.62 6.54
CA GLY A 799 14.09 7.65 8.01
C GLY A 799 14.92 8.74 8.70
N GLU A 800 16.12 9.04 8.21
CA GLU A 800 16.98 10.07 8.82
C GLU A 800 17.43 11.20 7.87
N GLY A 801 17.45 10.97 6.55
CA GLY A 801 17.96 11.92 5.56
C GLY A 801 16.91 12.45 4.59
N ASP A 802 15.64 12.51 5.01
CA ASP A 802 14.53 12.95 4.16
C ASP A 802 14.74 14.36 3.62
N ALA A 803 14.48 14.57 2.32
CA ALA A 803 14.64 15.89 1.71
C ALA A 803 13.76 16.99 2.34
N LYS A 804 12.60 16.61 2.89
CA LYS A 804 11.68 17.52 3.59
C LYS A 804 12.31 18.22 4.79
N ASN A 805 13.35 17.62 5.38
CA ASN A 805 14.07 18.17 6.53
C ASN A 805 14.74 19.50 6.17
N LEU A 806 15.03 19.75 4.89
CA LEU A 806 15.49 21.06 4.41
C LEU A 806 14.52 22.21 4.67
N LEU A 807 13.27 21.96 5.06
CA LEU A 807 12.23 22.98 5.22
C LEU A 807 11.57 22.95 6.60
N ASP A 808 12.05 22.14 7.55
CA ASP A 808 11.37 21.94 8.83
C ASP A 808 11.78 22.96 9.92
N GLY A 809 12.86 23.71 9.71
CA GLY A 809 13.35 24.71 10.64
C GLY A 809 14.12 24.12 11.85
N ASP A 810 14.48 22.84 11.80
CA ASP A 810 15.32 22.16 12.78
C ASP A 810 16.74 21.91 12.24
N PRO A 811 17.75 22.70 12.67
CA PRO A 811 19.14 22.49 12.24
C PRO A 811 19.78 21.15 12.62
N SER A 812 19.10 20.34 13.45
CA SER A 812 19.53 19.00 13.83
C SER A 812 19.00 17.89 12.91
N SER A 813 17.94 18.16 12.14
CA SER A 813 17.48 17.28 11.07
C SER A 813 18.29 17.55 9.78
N ILE A 814 18.37 16.55 8.90
CA ILE A 814 19.15 16.66 7.67
C ILE A 814 18.41 16.03 6.50
N TRP A 815 18.59 16.60 5.30
CA TRP A 815 18.57 15.84 4.07
C TRP A 815 19.94 15.20 3.86
N HIS A 816 19.96 13.94 3.47
CA HIS A 816 21.16 13.25 3.02
C HIS A 816 20.80 12.34 1.86
N THR A 817 21.59 12.30 0.79
CA THR A 817 21.41 11.33 -0.30
C THR A 817 21.59 9.91 0.22
N MET A 818 20.86 8.95 -0.35
CA MET A 818 20.92 7.54 0.03
C MET A 818 22.37 7.04 0.13
N TYR A 819 22.69 6.40 1.26
CA TYR A 819 23.97 5.77 1.51
C TYR A 819 23.83 4.35 2.07
N SER A 820 22.68 4.00 2.65
CA SER A 820 22.42 2.67 3.23
C SER A 820 22.31 1.56 2.18
N PHE A 821 21.61 1.81 1.07
CA PHE A 821 21.36 0.80 0.03
C PHE A 821 22.22 0.98 -1.23
N THR A 822 22.27 2.19 -1.76
CA THR A 822 23.01 2.50 -3.00
C THR A 822 23.55 3.92 -2.95
N VAL A 823 24.81 4.12 -3.36
CA VAL A 823 25.43 5.44 -3.49
C VAL A 823 25.30 5.92 -4.93
N ALA A 824 24.31 6.79 -5.20
CA ALA A 824 24.15 7.42 -6.50
C ALA A 824 25.24 8.49 -6.73
N GLN A 825 25.81 8.57 -7.93
CA GLN A 825 26.80 9.58 -8.28
C GLN A 825 26.15 10.95 -8.49
N TYR A 826 26.91 12.02 -8.24
CA TYR A 826 26.50 13.37 -8.59
C TYR A 826 26.11 13.51 -10.09
N PRO A 827 25.19 14.42 -10.45
CA PRO A 827 24.59 15.47 -9.62
C PRO A 827 23.41 15.01 -8.76
N HIS A 828 23.23 15.66 -7.60
CA HIS A 828 22.08 15.46 -6.71
C HIS A 828 21.26 16.74 -6.63
N TRP A 829 19.93 16.64 -6.65
CA TRP A 829 19.08 17.82 -6.58
C TRP A 829 17.80 17.62 -5.79
N VAL A 830 17.31 18.73 -5.25
CA VAL A 830 16.00 18.85 -4.59
C VAL A 830 15.20 19.95 -5.29
N ASP A 831 13.97 19.63 -5.64
CA ASP A 831 13.00 20.54 -6.22
C ASP A 831 12.03 20.99 -5.14
N PHE A 832 11.82 22.31 -5.06
CA PHE A 832 10.93 22.95 -4.13
C PHE A 832 9.80 23.68 -4.86
N ASP A 833 8.59 23.67 -4.27
CA ASP A 833 7.47 24.53 -4.66
C ASP A 833 7.31 25.65 -3.62
N ALA A 834 7.35 26.91 -4.05
CA ALA A 834 7.10 28.07 -3.20
C ALA A 834 5.60 28.37 -2.97
N GLY A 835 4.71 27.51 -3.46
CA GLY A 835 3.24 27.57 -3.35
C GLY A 835 2.58 28.60 -4.27
N SER A 836 3.31 29.62 -4.71
CA SER A 836 2.90 30.60 -5.70
C SER A 836 4.12 31.20 -6.40
N SER A 837 3.91 31.88 -7.53
CA SER A 837 4.99 32.59 -8.20
C SER A 837 5.48 33.75 -7.32
N LYS A 838 6.76 33.73 -6.94
CA LYS A 838 7.44 34.75 -6.14
C LYS A 838 8.53 35.43 -6.96
N THR A 839 8.84 36.68 -6.62
CA THR A 839 10.08 37.35 -7.05
C THR A 839 11.19 36.91 -6.09
N ILE A 840 12.09 36.05 -6.57
CA ILE A 840 13.14 35.43 -5.77
C ILE A 840 14.44 36.21 -5.97
N LYS A 841 15.04 36.68 -4.88
CA LYS A 841 16.26 37.49 -4.85
C LYS A 841 17.51 36.68 -4.49
N GLY A 842 17.34 35.43 -4.08
CA GLY A 842 18.40 34.58 -3.60
C GLY A 842 17.87 33.40 -2.80
N PHE A 843 18.78 32.70 -2.12
CA PHE A 843 18.44 31.61 -1.22
C PHE A 843 19.43 31.54 -0.05
N THR A 844 19.03 30.83 0.99
CA THR A 844 19.90 30.39 2.07
C THR A 844 20.01 28.88 2.08
N PHE A 845 21.17 28.36 2.43
CA PHE A 845 21.43 26.93 2.59
C PHE A 845 22.28 26.69 3.83
N LEU A 846 21.82 25.87 4.76
CA LEU A 846 22.58 25.46 5.93
C LEU A 846 23.14 24.06 5.67
N PRO A 847 24.48 23.86 5.65
CA PRO A 847 25.05 22.52 5.65
C PRO A 847 24.61 21.73 6.89
N ARG A 848 24.60 20.39 6.85
CA ARG A 848 24.32 19.58 8.05
C ARG A 848 25.26 19.95 9.21
N GLN A 849 24.78 19.92 10.45
CA GLN A 849 25.54 20.43 11.61
C GLN A 849 26.29 19.36 12.41
N ASP A 850 25.99 18.09 12.17
CA ASP A 850 26.42 16.92 12.94
C ASP A 850 27.60 16.15 12.33
N GLY A 851 28.02 16.43 11.09
CA GLY A 851 29.18 15.80 10.46
C GLY A 851 29.53 16.33 9.06
N PRO A 852 30.69 16.00 8.49
CA PRO A 852 31.16 16.57 7.21
C PRO A 852 30.73 15.78 5.95
N ASN A 853 30.01 14.66 6.10
CA ASN A 853 29.60 13.82 4.98
C ASN A 853 28.57 14.54 4.11
N GLY A 854 28.78 14.53 2.80
CA GLY A 854 27.89 15.16 1.83
C GLY A 854 27.89 16.69 1.85
N ASP A 855 28.92 17.33 2.39
CA ASP A 855 29.08 18.78 2.29
C ASP A 855 29.22 19.21 0.83
N ILE A 856 28.23 19.92 0.30
CA ILE A 856 28.22 20.37 -1.09
C ILE A 856 29.30 21.44 -1.31
N LYS A 857 30.10 21.27 -2.38
CA LYS A 857 31.06 22.29 -2.84
C LYS A 857 30.46 23.12 -3.96
N ASP A 858 30.28 22.54 -5.14
CA ASP A 858 29.74 23.26 -6.28
C ASP A 858 28.23 23.03 -6.40
N TYR A 859 27.47 24.07 -6.75
CA TYR A 859 26.02 24.01 -6.87
C TYR A 859 25.49 24.75 -8.09
N LYS A 860 24.26 24.41 -8.48
CA LYS A 860 23.45 25.10 -9.50
C LYS A 860 22.04 25.37 -8.99
N ILE A 861 21.50 26.55 -9.30
CA ILE A 861 20.10 26.91 -9.07
C ILE A 861 19.37 27.05 -10.40
N GLN A 862 18.20 26.42 -10.48
CA GLN A 862 17.26 26.61 -11.57
C GLN A 862 15.90 27.04 -11.03
N VAL A 863 15.11 27.74 -11.85
CA VAL A 863 13.72 28.08 -11.52
C VAL A 863 12.77 27.59 -12.59
N SER A 864 11.53 27.35 -12.21
CA SER A 864 10.46 27.00 -13.12
C SER A 864 9.14 27.66 -12.71
N LYS A 865 8.28 27.93 -13.69
CA LYS A 865 6.89 28.37 -13.46
C LYS A 865 5.91 27.21 -13.32
N ASP A 866 6.25 26.05 -13.89
CA ASP A 866 5.36 24.89 -14.06
C ASP A 866 5.93 23.57 -13.52
N GLY A 867 7.16 23.58 -13.00
CA GLY A 867 7.87 22.41 -12.47
C GLY A 867 8.39 21.45 -13.56
N LYS A 868 8.21 21.79 -14.84
CA LYS A 868 8.58 20.95 -15.99
C LYS A 868 9.67 21.59 -16.83
N ASN A 869 9.52 22.87 -17.12
CA ASN A 869 10.47 23.66 -17.91
C ASN A 869 11.35 24.46 -16.96
N TRP A 870 12.65 24.14 -16.92
CA TRP A 870 13.61 24.70 -15.97
C TRP A 870 14.57 25.65 -16.66
N GLU A 871 14.74 26.84 -16.08
CA GLU A 871 15.69 27.86 -16.52
C GLU A 871 16.85 27.94 -15.53
N ASP A 872 18.08 27.85 -16.02
CA ASP A 872 19.28 28.05 -15.20
C ASP A 872 19.36 29.50 -14.73
N VAL A 873 19.51 29.71 -13.41
CA VAL A 873 19.64 31.04 -12.81
C VAL A 873 21.10 31.36 -12.51
N MET A 874 21.79 30.43 -11.85
CA MET A 874 23.20 30.60 -11.50
C MET A 874 23.87 29.28 -11.13
N SER A 875 25.20 29.30 -11.07
CA SER A 875 26.02 28.27 -10.43
C SER A 875 27.08 28.94 -9.58
N GLY A 876 27.61 28.24 -8.58
CA GLY A 876 28.64 28.77 -7.71
C GLY A 876 29.27 27.70 -6.83
N SER A 877 30.14 28.12 -5.92
CA SER A 877 30.82 27.24 -4.97
C SER A 877 30.64 27.74 -3.55
N PHE A 878 30.46 26.82 -2.60
CA PHE A 878 30.46 27.13 -1.17
C PHE A 878 31.85 27.01 -0.57
N GLU A 879 32.15 27.89 0.38
CA GLU A 879 33.29 27.72 1.28
C GLU A 879 33.11 26.48 2.16
N ARG A 880 34.21 25.77 2.43
CA ARG A 880 34.24 24.56 3.28
C ARG A 880 34.11 24.90 4.78
N ASN A 881 32.92 25.29 5.20
CA ASN A 881 32.55 25.52 6.60
C ASN A 881 31.04 25.29 6.82
N LYS A 882 30.61 25.13 8.07
CA LYS A 882 29.22 24.81 8.46
C LYS A 882 28.29 26.01 8.63
N LYS A 883 28.77 27.23 8.36
CA LYS A 883 27.97 28.45 8.50
C LYS A 883 26.85 28.48 7.46
N LEU A 884 25.73 29.10 7.81
CA LEU A 884 24.64 29.40 6.89
C LEU A 884 25.18 30.12 5.64
N LYS A 885 24.91 29.55 4.48
CA LYS A 885 25.26 30.14 3.18
C LYS A 885 24.11 31.05 2.78
N THR A 886 24.41 32.31 2.48
CA THR A 886 23.43 33.26 1.91
C THR A 886 23.91 33.65 0.53
N VAL A 887 23.11 33.35 -0.50
CA VAL A 887 23.45 33.63 -1.89
C VAL A 887 22.39 34.54 -2.49
N ARG A 888 22.83 35.61 -3.15
CA ARG A 888 21.96 36.58 -3.83
C ARG A 888 22.11 36.40 -5.34
N PHE A 889 21.00 36.44 -6.05
CA PHE A 889 21.00 36.44 -7.50
C PHE A 889 21.40 37.82 -8.02
N GLU A 890 22.09 37.88 -9.16
CA GLU A 890 22.46 39.16 -9.80
C GLU A 890 21.22 40.01 -10.13
N LYS A 891 20.13 39.34 -10.49
CA LYS A 891 18.82 39.95 -10.72
C LYS A 891 17.73 39.10 -10.07
N PRO A 892 16.69 39.71 -9.47
CA PRO A 892 15.55 38.95 -9.00
C PRO A 892 14.90 38.19 -10.15
N VAL A 893 14.57 36.92 -9.94
CA VAL A 893 13.93 36.05 -10.93
C VAL A 893 12.52 35.69 -10.48
N LYS A 894 11.59 35.59 -11.42
CA LYS A 894 10.21 35.23 -11.13
C LYS A 894 9.99 33.75 -11.39
N GLY A 895 9.73 32.97 -10.32
CA GLY A 895 9.53 31.53 -10.40
C GLY A 895 8.55 31.05 -9.33
N ARG A 896 7.99 29.85 -9.50
CA ARG A 896 7.23 29.15 -8.46
C ARG A 896 8.05 28.00 -7.89
N TYR A 897 8.70 27.25 -8.77
CA TYR A 897 9.54 26.11 -8.42
C TYR A 897 11.01 26.48 -8.45
N ILE A 898 11.80 25.88 -7.57
CA ILE A 898 13.23 26.11 -7.42
C ILE A 898 13.91 24.74 -7.37
N ARG A 899 14.94 24.53 -8.17
CA ARG A 899 15.80 23.34 -8.12
C ARG A 899 17.14 23.73 -7.57
N PHE A 900 17.54 23.13 -6.47
CA PHE A 900 18.88 23.21 -5.92
C PHE A 900 19.64 21.94 -6.27
N THR A 901 20.71 22.06 -7.04
CA THR A 901 21.54 20.94 -7.49
C THR A 901 22.93 21.05 -6.87
N GLY A 902 23.35 20.07 -6.08
CA GLY A 902 24.76 19.84 -5.78
C GLY A 902 25.45 19.17 -6.96
N LEU A 903 26.63 19.64 -7.34
CA LEU A 903 27.40 19.15 -8.49
C LEU A 903 28.59 18.27 -8.08
N ASN A 904 29.13 18.49 -6.88
CA ASN A 904 30.15 17.65 -6.23
C ASN A 904 30.27 18.01 -4.75
N SER A 905 30.94 17.16 -3.97
CA SER A 905 31.18 17.38 -2.55
C SER A 905 32.56 17.99 -2.26
N GLN A 906 32.70 18.58 -1.07
CA GLN A 906 33.96 19.10 -0.55
C GLN A 906 35.02 18.03 -0.31
N ARG A 907 34.63 16.76 -0.23
CA ARG A 907 35.52 15.62 0.08
C ARG A 907 35.76 14.70 -1.11
N GLY A 908 35.08 14.91 -2.23
CA GLY A 908 35.14 14.04 -3.40
C GLY A 908 34.38 12.72 -3.23
N ASP A 909 33.53 12.61 -2.22
CA ASP A 909 32.52 11.55 -2.09
C ASP A 909 31.28 11.89 -2.95
N ASP A 910 30.45 10.88 -3.21
CA ASP A 910 29.26 11.00 -4.06
C ASP A 910 27.99 11.36 -3.26
N TYR A 911 28.11 11.85 -2.02
CA TYR A 911 26.98 12.20 -1.17
C TYR A 911 26.66 13.69 -1.24
N ALA A 912 25.38 14.07 -1.12
CA ALA A 912 24.96 15.44 -0.84
C ALA A 912 24.09 15.49 0.42
N SER A 913 24.22 16.56 1.20
CA SER A 913 23.45 16.76 2.43
C SER A 913 23.26 18.23 2.76
N GLY A 914 22.24 18.54 3.57
CA GLY A 914 21.97 19.87 4.11
C GLY A 914 20.96 19.82 5.24
N ALA A 915 21.00 20.77 6.17
CA ALA A 915 20.02 20.91 7.24
C ALA A 915 18.84 21.79 6.80
N GLU A 916 19.09 22.93 6.16
CA GLU A 916 18.04 23.89 5.82
C GLU A 916 18.22 24.50 4.43
N PHE A 917 17.11 24.80 3.78
CA PHE A 917 17.04 25.57 2.54
C PHE A 917 15.87 26.57 2.62
N ALA A 918 16.11 27.82 2.26
CA ALA A 918 15.02 28.79 2.12
C ALA A 918 15.26 29.72 0.94
N VAL A 919 14.18 30.16 0.29
CA VAL A 919 14.26 31.22 -0.72
C VAL A 919 14.14 32.59 -0.06
N ILE A 920 14.93 33.54 -0.56
CA ILE A 920 14.78 34.94 -0.16
C ILE A 920 13.88 35.61 -1.20
N ALA A 921 12.61 35.79 -0.85
CA ALA A 921 11.61 36.42 -1.70
C ALA A 921 11.26 37.85 -1.24
N GLU A 922 10.52 38.58 -2.08
CA GLU A 922 9.93 39.89 -1.74
C GLU A 922 8.80 39.84 -0.72
#